data_AF-A0A8C9R0B9-F1
#
_entry.id   AF-A0A8C9R0B9-F1
#
_cell.length_a   1.000
_cell.length_b   1.000
_cell.length_c   1.000
_cell.angle_alpha   90.00
_cell.angle_beta   90.00
_cell.angle_gamma   90.00
#
_symmetry.space_group_name_H-M   'P 1'
#
loop_
_entity.id
_entity.type
_entity.pdbx_description
1 polymer ?
#
loop_
_entity_poly.entity_id
_entity_poly.type
_entity_poly.pdbx_seq_one_letter_code
_entity_poly.pdbx_strand_id
1 'polypeptide(L)'
;NGRFSTCHGWGAGYSEIIKENKLFEQYYREQKIVPEGEFEHFMETLREPLPATFRITGYKSHAKEILHCLKKYFKEVQDIEIDGQKIEAPQALSWYPDELAWHTNMSRKIIRKSPLLEKFHQFLVSETESGNISRQEAVSMIPPLLLKIEPHHKILDMCAAPGSKTAQLIEMLHSDMDVPFPEGFVIANDVDNKRCYLLVHQAKRLNSPCIMVINHDASNIPRFQVDCDGKKDILFYDRILCDVPCSGDGTMRKNIDVWKKWTTSNSLQLHGLQLRIAVRGVEQLAVGGRMVYSTCSLNPVEDEAVIASLLEKSEGALELADASADLPGLKWMPGITSWKVMTRTGEWYSDWSEVPVSRHTQIRPTMFPPTDREKLKEMKLERCMRILPHHQNTGGFFVAVLVKKAAMPWNRRYPKVEELKRPCLTAATEDAGSADLESASVDPELGECPQEATSGKDGVCGPPPSKKMKLFGFKEDPFVFLAEDDPVFAPIQNFYNLSPSFPKPCVLTRTHEGKKRHLYMVSKELRNVLLNNSERMKVINTGVKVWSRNNDGEQFGCAFRLAQEGIYTLFPYIGARIVNVSVEDIKVLLTQENPYLNKLESDAYAQAKKLGDALLFPDRNPSMPQCPIELCGWRGKTSIRAFVPRNERLHYLRMVGVEVFQSKQGKGPEPAVEGEPVAAVPEDSGEMEVDGGEEEKVAETDTPSHGGADGGDGEKCSPSAGPHPGTQDEAVPS
;
A
#
# COMPACT_ATOMS: atom_id res chain seq x y z
N ASN A 1 -13.64 42.57 46.06
CA ASN A 1 -13.13 41.27 46.54
C ASN A 1 -14.21 40.23 46.36
N GLY A 2 -14.13 39.20 45.52
CA GLY A 2 -13.12 38.74 44.57
C GLY A 2 -13.82 37.85 43.53
N ARG A 3 -13.36 37.93 42.27
CA ARG A 3 -13.81 37.09 41.16
C ARG A 3 -13.12 35.73 41.24
N PHE A 4 -13.87 34.64 41.15
CA PHE A 4 -13.36 33.34 40.68
C PHE A 4 -13.95 33.08 39.31
N SER A 5 -13.08 32.99 38.30
CA SER A 5 -13.40 32.77 36.89
C SER A 5 -13.59 31.29 36.61
N THR A 6 -14.73 30.94 36.03
CA THR A 6 -14.99 29.66 35.39
C THR A 6 -14.27 29.60 34.04
N CYS A 7 -13.34 28.65 33.90
CA CYS A 7 -12.71 28.34 32.62
C CYS A 7 -13.74 27.68 31.69
N HIS A 8 -14.24 28.43 30.71
CA HIS A 8 -15.04 27.89 29.62
C HIS A 8 -14.13 27.11 28.68
N GLY A 9 -14.33 25.78 28.62
CA GLY A 9 -13.76 24.93 27.58
C GLY A 9 -14.40 25.25 26.24
N TRP A 10 -13.58 25.72 25.29
CA TRP A 10 -14.01 26.10 23.94
C TRP A 10 -14.17 24.85 23.07
N GLY A 11 -15.28 24.14 23.26
CA GLY A 11 -15.79 23.12 22.35
C GLY A 11 -16.94 23.68 21.52
N ALA A 12 -16.66 24.14 20.30
CA ALA A 12 -17.71 24.51 19.35
C ALA A 12 -18.49 23.23 18.93
N GLY A 13 -19.70 23.07 19.45
CA GLY A 13 -20.88 22.61 18.69
C GLY A 13 -20.92 21.20 18.10
N TYR A 14 -20.24 20.20 18.67
CA TYR A 14 -20.52 18.80 18.35
C TYR A 14 -21.23 18.14 19.54
N SER A 15 -22.36 17.47 19.29
CA SER A 15 -23.01 16.62 20.29
C SER A 15 -21.99 15.59 20.80
N GLU A 16 -21.94 15.42 22.11
CA GLU A 16 -21.05 14.45 22.75
C GLU A 16 -21.32 13.07 22.18
N ILE A 17 -20.30 12.46 21.57
CA ILE A 17 -20.50 11.21 20.85
C ILE A 17 -20.66 10.08 21.86
N ILE A 18 -21.85 9.46 21.88
CA ILE A 18 -22.16 8.31 22.73
C ILE A 18 -21.24 7.13 22.36
N LYS A 19 -20.34 6.76 23.27
CA LYS A 19 -19.40 5.61 23.17
C LYS A 19 -19.83 4.49 24.11
N GLU A 20 -21.05 4.00 23.86
CA GLU A 20 -21.67 2.95 24.66
C GLU A 20 -22.34 1.93 23.75
N ASN A 21 -22.23 0.65 24.10
CA ASN A 21 -22.97 -0.43 23.46
C ASN A 21 -23.15 -1.58 24.45
N LYS A 22 -24.35 -1.72 25.01
CA LYS A 22 -24.66 -2.74 26.03
C LYS A 22 -24.48 -4.16 25.53
N LEU A 23 -24.78 -4.39 24.25
CA LEU A 23 -24.65 -5.71 23.64
C LEU A 23 -23.17 -6.10 23.51
N PHE A 24 -22.31 -5.16 23.11
CA PHE A 24 -20.86 -5.35 23.07
C PHE A 24 -20.29 -5.67 24.45
N GLU A 25 -20.67 -4.88 25.46
CA GLU A 25 -20.22 -5.06 26.83
C GLU A 25 -20.63 -6.43 27.38
N GLN A 26 -21.90 -6.82 27.19
CA GLN A 26 -22.40 -8.14 27.59
C GLN A 26 -21.67 -9.26 26.84
N TYR A 27 -21.45 -9.10 25.53
CA TYR A 27 -20.78 -10.10 24.69
C TYR A 27 -19.37 -10.38 25.18
N TYR A 28 -18.53 -9.35 25.31
CA TYR A 28 -17.13 -9.53 25.71
C TYR A 28 -16.97 -9.95 27.17
N ARG A 29 -17.92 -9.58 28.05
CA ARG A 29 -17.96 -10.07 29.44
C ARG A 29 -18.26 -11.56 29.50
N GLU A 30 -19.22 -12.05 28.70
CA GLU A 30 -19.58 -13.48 28.66
C GLU A 30 -18.53 -14.34 27.94
N GLN A 31 -17.85 -13.80 26.92
CA GLN A 31 -16.78 -14.50 26.20
C GLN A 31 -15.50 -14.66 27.03
N LYS A 32 -15.31 -13.87 28.09
CA LYS A 32 -14.14 -13.92 28.99
C LYS A 32 -12.78 -13.80 28.27
N ILE A 33 -12.74 -12.97 27.22
CA ILE A 33 -11.52 -12.69 26.45
C ILE A 33 -10.61 -11.74 27.23
N VAL A 34 -11.21 -10.79 27.94
CA VAL A 34 -10.49 -9.87 28.82
C VAL A 34 -10.27 -10.55 30.17
N PRO A 35 -9.05 -10.52 30.74
CA PRO A 35 -8.77 -11.09 32.06
C PRO A 35 -9.71 -10.57 33.15
N GLU A 36 -9.98 -11.40 34.15
CA GLU A 36 -10.82 -11.03 35.29
C GLU A 36 -10.22 -9.81 36.02
N GLY A 37 -11.07 -8.80 36.30
CA GLY A 37 -10.65 -7.55 36.94
C GLY A 37 -10.15 -6.46 35.98
N GLU A 38 -9.85 -6.77 34.71
CA GLU A 38 -9.36 -5.78 33.73
C GLU A 38 -10.46 -5.17 32.85
N PHE A 39 -11.69 -5.71 32.90
CA PHE A 39 -12.76 -5.34 31.98
C PHE A 39 -13.12 -3.86 31.99
N GLU A 40 -13.18 -3.23 33.16
CA GLU A 40 -13.50 -1.80 33.25
C GLU A 40 -12.40 -0.94 32.61
N HIS A 41 -11.13 -1.28 32.84
CA HIS A 41 -10.00 -0.58 32.23
C HIS A 41 -9.93 -0.78 30.70
N PHE A 42 -10.28 -1.98 30.22
CA PHE A 42 -10.47 -2.25 28.79
C PHE A 42 -11.53 -1.33 28.18
N MET A 43 -12.69 -1.21 28.84
CA MET A 43 -13.79 -0.36 28.37
C MET A 43 -13.44 1.14 28.42
N GLU A 44 -12.76 1.60 29.47
CA GLU A 44 -12.22 2.96 29.55
C GLU A 44 -11.27 3.26 28.40
N THR A 45 -10.30 2.38 28.15
CA THR A 45 -9.33 2.55 27.06
C THR A 45 -10.00 2.58 25.68
N LEU A 46 -11.03 1.75 25.46
CA LEU A 46 -11.79 1.78 24.21
C LEU A 46 -12.49 3.12 23.96
N ARG A 47 -12.87 3.83 25.03
CA ARG A 47 -13.51 5.15 24.92
C ARG A 47 -12.48 6.26 24.66
N GLU A 48 -11.21 6.02 24.90
CA GLU A 48 -10.13 6.97 24.63
C GLU A 48 -9.65 6.93 23.17
N PRO A 49 -9.27 8.07 22.57
CA PRO A 49 -8.72 8.11 21.21
C PRO A 49 -7.37 7.38 21.15
N LEU A 50 -7.05 6.80 19.99
CA LEU A 50 -5.73 6.18 19.77
C LEU A 50 -4.59 7.22 19.78
N PRO A 51 -3.41 6.85 20.30
CA PRO A 51 -2.20 7.64 20.09
C PRO A 51 -1.85 7.71 18.60
N ALA A 52 -1.28 8.84 18.19
CA ALA A 52 -0.75 9.00 16.84
C ALA A 52 0.53 8.17 16.70
N THR A 53 0.62 7.39 15.63
CA THR A 53 1.73 6.45 15.38
C THR A 53 2.31 6.68 13.99
N PHE A 54 3.62 6.58 13.89
CA PHE A 54 4.34 6.67 12.62
C PHE A 54 5.61 5.82 12.66
N ARG A 55 6.13 5.54 11.48
CA ARG A 55 7.26 4.65 11.26
C ARG A 55 8.21 5.24 10.23
N ILE A 56 9.50 5.10 10.47
CA ILE A 56 10.57 5.45 9.55
C ILE A 56 10.74 4.29 8.56
N THR A 57 10.91 4.63 7.28
CA THR A 57 11.07 3.68 6.19
C THR A 57 12.48 3.10 6.23
N GLY A 58 12.61 1.81 6.55
CA GLY A 58 13.84 1.24 7.11
C GLY A 58 14.97 0.93 6.11
N TYR A 59 14.65 0.59 4.86
CA TYR A 59 15.66 0.24 3.85
C TYR A 59 16.30 1.45 3.18
N LYS A 60 15.89 2.68 3.51
CA LYS A 60 16.65 3.82 3.03
C LYS A 60 17.87 3.94 3.92
N SER A 61 19.04 3.96 3.32
CA SER A 61 20.31 4.40 3.91
C SER A 61 20.18 5.68 4.77
N HIS A 62 19.17 6.52 4.49
CA HIS A 62 18.85 7.74 5.23
C HIS A 62 18.06 7.52 6.53
N ALA A 63 17.57 6.30 6.80
CA ALA A 63 16.71 6.01 7.95
C ALA A 63 17.37 6.38 9.29
N LYS A 64 18.68 6.10 9.43
CA LYS A 64 19.46 6.48 10.62
C LYS A 64 19.57 7.98 10.80
N GLU A 65 19.74 8.73 9.71
CA GLU A 65 19.83 10.19 9.74
C GLU A 65 18.46 10.82 10.07
N ILE A 66 17.38 10.28 9.51
CA ILE A 66 16.02 10.70 9.85
C ILE A 66 15.72 10.45 11.32
N LEU A 67 16.12 9.29 11.85
CA LEU A 67 16.00 8.96 13.27
C LEU A 67 16.81 9.94 14.13
N HIS A 68 18.02 10.30 13.71
CA HIS A 68 18.84 11.29 14.40
C HIS A 68 18.15 12.67 14.44
N CYS A 69 17.66 13.15 13.30
CA CYS A 69 16.89 14.38 13.19
C CYS A 69 15.63 14.37 14.07
N LEU A 70 14.87 13.27 14.05
CA LEU A 70 13.68 13.09 14.88
C LEU A 70 14.01 13.18 16.38
N LYS A 71 15.07 12.49 16.83
CA LYS A 71 15.50 12.53 18.23
C LYS A 71 15.93 13.94 18.66
N LYS A 72 16.52 14.74 17.76
CA LYS A 72 16.81 16.16 18.02
C LYS A 72 15.52 16.93 18.27
N TYR A 73 14.53 16.82 17.38
CA TYR A 73 13.22 17.44 17.58
C TYR A 73 12.53 16.98 18.86
N PHE A 74 12.62 15.70 19.23
CA PHE A 74 11.98 15.21 20.45
C PHE A 74 12.57 15.83 21.71
N LYS A 75 13.89 16.05 21.75
CA LYS A 75 14.53 16.78 22.87
C LYS A 75 13.99 18.20 22.97
N GLU A 76 13.87 18.90 21.84
CA GLU A 76 13.29 20.25 21.80
C GLU A 76 11.82 20.28 22.25
N VAL A 77 11.06 19.21 21.97
CA VAL A 77 9.63 19.10 22.34
C VAL A 77 9.41 18.75 23.82
N GLN A 78 10.34 18.04 24.47
CA GLN A 78 10.22 17.65 25.89
C GLN A 78 10.12 18.84 26.85
N ASP A 79 10.69 19.98 26.46
CA ASP A 79 10.76 21.18 27.29
C ASP A 79 9.61 22.16 27.00
N ILE A 80 8.68 21.79 26.11
CA ILE A 80 7.54 22.64 25.74
C ILE A 80 6.34 22.40 26.66
N GLU A 81 5.87 23.47 27.28
CA GLU A 81 4.58 23.53 27.97
C GLU A 81 3.56 24.27 27.09
N ILE A 82 2.40 23.65 26.85
CA ILE A 82 1.27 24.29 26.16
C ILE A 82 0.08 24.27 27.11
N ASP A 83 -0.52 25.44 27.34
CA ASP A 83 -1.70 25.61 28.20
C ASP A 83 -1.52 25.05 29.64
N GLY A 84 -0.29 25.11 30.17
CA GLY A 84 0.05 24.62 31.51
C GLY A 84 0.18 23.09 31.63
N GLN A 85 0.13 22.36 30.51
CA GLN A 85 0.43 20.93 30.45
C GLN A 85 1.75 20.69 29.73
N LYS A 86 2.64 19.93 30.37
CA LYS A 86 3.89 19.48 29.76
C LYS A 86 3.57 18.47 28.66
N ILE A 87 4.11 18.69 27.47
CA ILE A 87 3.92 17.76 26.35
C ILE A 87 4.77 16.52 26.57
N GLU A 88 4.14 15.35 26.50
CA GLU A 88 4.86 14.09 26.47
C GLU A 88 5.50 13.91 25.08
N ALA A 89 6.82 13.79 25.06
CA ALA A 89 7.55 13.56 23.83
C ALA A 89 7.19 12.19 23.22
N PRO A 90 7.29 12.04 21.89
CA PRO A 90 7.09 10.77 21.24
C PRO A 90 8.00 9.68 21.84
N GLN A 91 7.45 8.50 22.05
CA GLN A 91 8.16 7.34 22.58
C GLN A 91 8.35 6.30 21.48
N ALA A 92 9.42 5.52 21.56
CA ALA A 92 9.62 4.40 20.65
C ALA A 92 8.68 3.26 21.04
N LEU A 93 8.12 2.56 20.04
CA LEU A 93 7.38 1.32 20.28
C LEU A 93 8.40 0.24 20.69
N SER A 94 8.35 -0.21 21.93
CA SER A 94 9.36 -1.10 22.54
C SER A 94 9.59 -2.41 21.79
N TRP A 95 8.61 -2.88 21.03
CA TRP A 95 8.65 -4.12 20.27
C TRP A 95 8.95 -3.94 18.78
N TYR A 96 9.03 -2.69 18.30
CA TYR A 96 9.40 -2.42 16.91
C TYR A 96 10.93 -2.35 16.80
N PRO A 97 11.56 -3.08 15.86
CA PRO A 97 13.03 -3.15 15.78
C PRO A 97 13.67 -1.79 15.47
N ASP A 98 14.91 -1.63 15.95
CA ASP A 98 15.81 -0.50 15.66
C ASP A 98 15.24 0.89 15.99
N GLU A 99 14.24 0.96 16.87
CA GLU A 99 13.54 2.21 17.22
C GLU A 99 12.98 2.95 15.99
N LEU A 100 12.56 2.22 14.96
CA LEU A 100 12.06 2.83 13.72
C LEU A 100 10.57 3.18 13.78
N ALA A 101 9.84 2.82 14.84
CA ALA A 101 8.44 3.19 15.01
C ALA A 101 8.18 3.88 16.35
N TRP A 102 7.35 4.92 16.30
CA TRP A 102 7.11 5.83 17.41
C TRP A 102 5.62 6.12 17.57
N HIS A 103 5.23 6.43 18.81
CA HIS A 103 3.88 6.88 19.15
C HIS A 103 3.91 8.17 19.98
N THR A 104 2.84 8.96 19.89
CA THR A 104 2.65 10.15 20.72
C THR A 104 1.17 10.35 21.05
N ASN A 105 0.94 10.76 22.30
CA ASN A 105 -0.38 11.17 22.80
C ASN A 105 -0.77 12.59 22.34
N MET A 106 0.13 13.31 21.66
CA MET A 106 -0.16 14.63 21.11
C MET A 106 -1.29 14.57 20.08
N SER A 107 -2.36 15.33 20.33
CA SER A 107 -3.44 15.44 19.35
C SER A 107 -2.95 16.13 18.07
N ARG A 108 -3.50 15.72 16.91
CA ARG A 108 -3.19 16.36 15.62
C ARG A 108 -3.45 17.87 15.62
N LYS A 109 -4.45 18.32 16.41
CA LYS A 109 -4.80 19.74 16.53
C LYS A 109 -3.68 20.52 17.21
N ILE A 110 -3.08 19.97 18.26
CA ILE A 110 -1.96 20.61 18.99
C ILE A 110 -0.73 20.71 18.08
N ILE A 111 -0.37 19.62 17.40
CA ILE A 111 0.78 19.58 16.48
C ILE A 111 0.62 20.62 15.35
N ARG A 112 -0.60 20.80 14.82
CA ARG A 112 -0.86 21.73 13.71
C ARG A 112 -0.97 23.21 14.13
N LYS A 113 -1.47 23.49 15.34
CA LYS A 113 -1.79 24.86 15.77
C LYS A 113 -0.68 25.53 16.58
N SER A 114 0.16 24.75 17.27
CA SER A 114 1.23 25.32 18.09
C SER A 114 2.36 25.90 17.21
N PRO A 115 2.71 27.19 17.36
CA PRO A 115 3.87 27.77 16.68
C PRO A 115 5.18 27.06 17.05
N LEU A 116 5.27 26.53 18.28
CA LEU A 116 6.46 25.83 18.78
C LEU A 116 6.64 24.44 18.11
N LEU A 117 5.55 23.85 17.61
CA LEU A 117 5.56 22.53 16.94
C LEU A 117 5.49 22.65 15.41
N GLU A 118 5.43 23.85 14.86
CA GLU A 118 5.27 24.07 13.42
C GLU A 118 6.42 23.46 12.62
N LYS A 119 7.67 23.63 13.09
CA LYS A 119 8.86 23.03 12.48
C LYS A 119 8.76 21.51 12.42
N PHE A 120 8.40 20.88 13.54
CA PHE A 120 8.23 19.44 13.64
C PHE A 120 7.06 18.94 12.78
N HIS A 121 5.96 19.68 12.72
CA HIS A 121 4.83 19.35 11.85
C HIS A 121 5.22 19.38 10.36
N GLN A 122 5.90 20.43 9.91
CA GLN A 122 6.38 20.55 8.54
C GLN A 122 7.37 19.44 8.19
N PHE A 123 8.28 19.09 9.12
CA PHE A 123 9.17 17.94 8.99
C PHE A 123 8.36 16.67 8.72
N LEU A 124 7.42 16.32 9.60
CA LEU A 124 6.60 15.10 9.45
C LEU A 124 5.82 15.07 8.13
N VAL A 125 5.26 16.20 7.70
CA VAL A 125 4.53 16.28 6.42
C VAL A 125 5.48 16.04 5.25
N SER A 126 6.60 16.77 5.19
CA SER A 126 7.58 16.65 4.10
C SER A 126 8.13 15.22 3.98
N GLU A 127 8.51 14.60 5.09
CA GLU A 127 9.06 13.24 5.11
C GLU A 127 7.98 12.18 4.82
N THR A 128 6.71 12.46 5.15
CA THR A 128 5.60 11.56 4.76
C THR A 128 5.35 11.60 3.26
N GLU A 129 5.41 12.78 2.65
CA GLU A 129 5.20 12.95 1.20
C GLU A 129 6.37 12.39 0.38
N SER A 130 7.61 12.48 0.89
CA SER A 130 8.80 11.86 0.30
C SER A 130 8.90 10.34 0.49
N GLY A 131 7.98 9.74 1.25
CA GLY A 131 7.98 8.29 1.49
C GLY A 131 9.06 7.82 2.45
N ASN A 132 9.56 8.70 3.31
CA ASN A 132 10.57 8.35 4.31
C ASN A 132 9.94 8.07 5.68
N ILE A 133 8.78 8.68 5.96
CA ILE A 133 7.95 8.38 7.12
C ILE A 133 6.59 7.87 6.64
N SER A 134 6.06 6.85 7.29
CA SER A 134 4.73 6.32 7.05
C SER A 134 3.88 6.45 8.31
N ARG A 135 2.66 6.93 8.17
CA ARG A 135 1.67 6.92 9.26
C ARG A 135 0.95 5.59 9.22
N GLN A 136 1.14 4.80 10.27
CA GLN A 136 0.60 3.45 10.37
C GLN A 136 0.27 3.19 11.83
N GLU A 137 -0.87 2.55 12.06
CA GLU A 137 -1.30 2.17 13.40
C GLU A 137 -0.37 1.10 13.98
N ALA A 138 -0.05 1.20 15.27
CA ALA A 138 0.85 0.29 15.98
C ALA A 138 0.52 -1.19 15.68
N VAL A 139 -0.71 -1.62 15.93
CA VAL A 139 -1.10 -3.04 15.73
C VAL A 139 -1.05 -3.47 14.26
N SER A 140 -1.20 -2.54 13.31
CA SER A 140 -1.08 -2.83 11.89
C SER A 140 0.37 -3.09 11.45
N MET A 141 1.37 -2.80 12.29
CA MET A 141 2.78 -3.07 12.01
C MET A 141 3.20 -4.51 12.35
N ILE A 142 2.41 -5.21 13.19
CA ILE A 142 2.73 -6.53 13.73
C ILE A 142 2.76 -7.62 12.64
N PRO A 143 1.75 -7.76 11.76
CA PRO A 143 1.70 -8.90 10.83
C PRO A 143 2.89 -8.98 9.88
N PRO A 144 3.36 -7.88 9.26
CA PRO A 144 4.56 -7.93 8.41
C PRO A 144 5.83 -8.38 9.16
N LEU A 145 6.02 -7.92 10.41
CA LEU A 145 7.19 -8.33 11.22
C LEU A 145 7.19 -9.84 11.50
N LEU A 146 6.01 -10.40 11.75
CA LEU A 146 5.85 -11.84 12.00
C LEU A 146 5.98 -12.70 10.74
N LEU A 147 6.10 -12.13 9.54
CA LEU A 147 6.37 -12.92 8.33
C LEU A 147 7.82 -13.37 8.22
N LYS A 148 8.80 -12.70 8.87
CA LYS A 148 10.25 -12.95 8.68
C LYS A 148 10.60 -12.99 7.17
N ILE A 149 10.48 -11.82 6.56
CA ILE A 149 10.76 -11.62 5.12
C ILE A 149 12.27 -11.54 4.91
N GLU A 150 12.69 -12.00 3.74
CA GLU A 150 14.08 -12.01 3.28
C GLU A 150 14.07 -11.58 1.81
N PRO A 151 15.17 -11.03 1.27
CA PRO A 151 15.20 -10.42 -0.06
C PRO A 151 14.80 -11.31 -1.23
N HIS A 152 14.92 -12.64 -1.11
CA HIS A 152 14.57 -13.59 -2.18
C HIS A 152 13.12 -14.07 -2.12
N HIS A 153 12.37 -13.74 -1.06
CA HIS A 153 11.02 -14.27 -0.87
C HIS A 153 10.01 -13.71 -1.87
N LYS A 154 9.14 -14.59 -2.37
CA LYS A 154 7.95 -14.28 -3.16
C LYS A 154 6.77 -14.08 -2.20
N ILE A 155 6.21 -12.87 -2.19
CA ILE A 155 5.26 -12.42 -1.17
C ILE A 155 3.90 -12.11 -1.80
N LEU A 156 2.81 -12.60 -1.21
CA LEU A 156 1.44 -12.23 -1.57
C LEU A 156 0.74 -11.51 -0.41
N ASP A 157 0.24 -10.32 -0.66
CA ASP A 157 -0.68 -9.60 0.23
C ASP A 157 -2.11 -9.74 -0.31
N MET A 158 -2.94 -10.53 0.38
CA MET A 158 -4.25 -10.97 -0.12
C MET A 158 -5.29 -9.84 -0.15
N CYS A 159 -5.21 -8.90 0.79
CA CYS A 159 -6.20 -7.83 1.04
C CYS A 159 -5.45 -6.55 1.40
N ALA A 160 -4.79 -5.98 0.41
CA ALA A 160 -3.66 -5.11 0.61
C ALA A 160 -4.03 -3.63 0.88
N ALA A 161 -5.16 -3.14 0.37
CA ALA A 161 -5.47 -1.71 0.47
C ALA A 161 -5.84 -1.31 1.90
N PRO A 162 -5.37 -0.17 2.41
CA PRO A 162 -4.82 0.99 1.68
C PRO A 162 -3.30 0.92 1.38
N GLY A 163 -2.61 -0.18 1.69
CA GLY A 163 -1.21 -0.41 1.30
C GLY A 163 -0.16 -0.13 2.37
N SER A 164 -0.54 0.15 3.62
CA SER A 164 0.43 0.41 4.70
C SER A 164 1.25 -0.83 5.06
N LYS A 165 0.60 -2.00 5.14
CA LYS A 165 1.28 -3.28 5.36
C LYS A 165 2.12 -3.66 4.16
N THR A 166 1.58 -3.53 2.94
CA THR A 166 2.31 -3.75 1.69
C THR A 166 3.58 -2.90 1.60
N ALA A 167 3.51 -1.62 1.95
CA ALA A 167 4.67 -0.74 2.01
C ALA A 167 5.74 -1.32 2.96
N GLN A 168 5.33 -1.74 4.17
CA GLN A 168 6.23 -2.40 5.11
C GLN A 168 6.83 -3.71 4.57
N LEU A 169 6.08 -4.53 3.82
CA LEU A 169 6.59 -5.74 3.17
C LEU A 169 7.70 -5.42 2.15
N ILE A 170 7.50 -4.38 1.33
CA ILE A 170 8.49 -3.93 0.33
C ILE A 170 9.76 -3.47 1.03
N GLU A 171 9.62 -2.75 2.15
CA GLU A 171 10.78 -2.29 2.89
C GLU A 171 11.58 -3.43 3.51
N MET A 172 10.90 -4.46 4.02
CA MET A 172 11.58 -5.65 4.55
C MET A 172 12.24 -6.47 3.43
N LEU A 173 11.65 -6.49 2.24
CA LEU A 173 12.24 -7.13 1.05
C LEU A 173 13.55 -6.45 0.62
N HIS A 174 13.65 -5.13 0.80
CA HIS A 174 14.84 -4.32 0.49
C HIS A 174 15.81 -4.19 1.67
N SER A 175 15.69 -5.01 2.71
CA SER A 175 16.52 -4.88 3.93
C SER A 175 18.03 -5.06 3.70
N ASP A 176 18.43 -5.77 2.65
CA ASP A 176 19.82 -5.92 2.25
C ASP A 176 20.24 -4.77 1.31
N MET A 177 21.00 -3.83 1.87
CA MET A 177 21.47 -2.63 1.18
C MET A 177 22.59 -2.90 0.17
N ASP A 178 23.26 -4.05 0.28
CA ASP A 178 24.34 -4.44 -0.62
C ASP A 178 23.80 -5.01 -1.94
N VAL A 179 22.50 -5.31 -1.98
CA VAL A 179 21.80 -5.82 -3.15
C VAL A 179 20.92 -4.71 -3.75
N PRO A 180 21.30 -4.11 -4.89
CA PRO A 180 20.51 -3.04 -5.52
C PRO A 180 19.09 -3.49 -5.94
N PHE A 181 18.93 -4.78 -6.25
CA PHE A 181 17.66 -5.39 -6.67
C PHE A 181 17.44 -6.71 -5.96
N PRO A 182 16.49 -6.80 -5.01
CA PRO A 182 16.14 -8.09 -4.43
C PRO A 182 15.55 -9.02 -5.50
N GLU A 183 15.87 -10.31 -5.40
CA GLU A 183 15.35 -11.35 -6.30
C GLU A 183 13.84 -11.55 -6.10
N GLY A 184 13.36 -11.40 -4.86
CA GLY A 184 11.97 -11.55 -4.48
C GLY A 184 11.08 -10.40 -4.95
N PHE A 185 9.78 -10.53 -4.65
CA PHE A 185 8.77 -9.55 -5.05
C PHE A 185 7.53 -9.60 -4.18
N VAL A 186 6.73 -8.53 -4.24
CA VAL A 186 5.41 -8.41 -3.59
C VAL A 186 4.31 -8.31 -4.64
N ILE A 187 3.36 -9.25 -4.61
CA ILE A 187 2.07 -9.11 -5.30
C ILE A 187 1.05 -8.64 -4.27
N ALA A 188 0.47 -7.46 -4.50
CA ALA A 188 -0.52 -6.83 -3.64
C ALA A 188 -1.89 -6.90 -4.29
N ASN A 189 -2.84 -7.58 -3.66
CA ASN A 189 -4.19 -7.78 -4.17
C ASN A 189 -5.22 -7.02 -3.34
N ASP A 190 -6.16 -6.35 -4.02
CA ASP A 190 -7.40 -5.90 -3.37
C ASP A 190 -8.58 -6.08 -4.32
N VAL A 191 -9.77 -6.33 -3.78
CA VAL A 191 -10.98 -6.53 -4.57
C VAL A 191 -11.55 -5.21 -5.10
N ASP A 192 -11.33 -4.11 -4.38
CA ASP A 192 -11.83 -2.79 -4.76
C ASP A 192 -10.80 -2.04 -5.61
N ASN A 193 -11.17 -1.78 -6.85
CA ASN A 193 -10.32 -1.10 -7.82
C ASN A 193 -9.99 0.35 -7.41
N LYS A 194 -10.92 1.09 -6.79
CA LYS A 194 -10.65 2.45 -6.30
C LYS A 194 -9.60 2.43 -5.19
N ARG A 195 -9.72 1.44 -4.28
CA ARG A 195 -8.76 1.24 -3.19
C ARG A 195 -7.39 0.76 -3.69
N CYS A 196 -7.34 0.04 -4.82
CA CYS A 196 -6.07 -0.30 -5.47
C CYS A 196 -5.28 0.97 -5.85
N TYR A 197 -5.91 2.03 -6.37
CA TYR A 197 -5.18 3.26 -6.70
C TYR A 197 -4.61 3.98 -5.46
N LEU A 198 -5.30 3.92 -4.32
CA LEU A 198 -4.75 4.40 -3.04
C LEU A 198 -3.50 3.61 -2.65
N LEU A 199 -3.54 2.28 -2.79
CA LEU A 199 -2.40 1.42 -2.56
C LEU A 199 -1.24 1.74 -3.52
N VAL A 200 -1.54 1.97 -4.80
CA VAL A 200 -0.54 2.38 -5.81
C VAL A 200 0.13 3.68 -5.41
N HIS A 201 -0.63 4.67 -4.96
CA HIS A 201 -0.09 5.95 -4.53
C HIS A 201 0.83 5.79 -3.29
N GLN A 202 0.47 4.93 -2.34
CA GLN A 202 1.32 4.63 -1.19
C GLN A 202 2.59 3.89 -1.58
N ALA A 203 2.48 2.86 -2.43
CA ALA A 203 3.60 2.04 -2.88
C ALA A 203 4.58 2.83 -3.78
N LYS A 204 4.08 3.74 -4.63
CA LYS A 204 4.91 4.56 -5.52
C LYS A 204 5.96 5.38 -4.78
N ARG A 205 5.70 5.77 -3.52
CA ARG A 205 6.66 6.52 -2.68
C ARG A 205 7.91 5.71 -2.31
N LEU A 206 7.85 4.39 -2.45
CA LEU A 206 8.98 3.49 -2.22
C LEU A 206 9.76 3.18 -3.50
N ASN A 207 9.29 3.60 -4.69
CA ASN A 207 10.01 3.45 -5.96
C ASN A 207 10.57 2.04 -6.25
N SER A 208 9.94 0.98 -5.72
CA SER A 208 10.46 -0.38 -5.85
C SER A 208 10.07 -1.01 -7.19
N PRO A 209 11.00 -1.61 -7.95
CA PRO A 209 10.67 -2.39 -9.15
C PRO A 209 10.05 -3.76 -8.83
N CYS A 210 10.01 -4.16 -7.55
CA CYS A 210 9.62 -5.49 -7.09
C CYS A 210 8.17 -5.55 -6.57
N ILE A 211 7.30 -4.60 -6.96
CA ILE A 211 5.87 -4.63 -6.63
C ILE A 211 4.97 -4.75 -7.87
N MET A 212 3.92 -5.54 -7.70
CA MET A 212 2.78 -5.59 -8.61
C MET A 212 1.47 -5.47 -7.84
N VAL A 213 0.59 -4.61 -8.33
CA VAL A 213 -0.75 -4.42 -7.78
C VAL A 213 -1.76 -5.08 -8.71
N ILE A 214 -2.53 -6.02 -8.17
CA ILE A 214 -3.55 -6.76 -8.90
C ILE A 214 -4.94 -6.54 -8.27
N ASN A 215 -5.98 -6.75 -9.06
CA ASN A 215 -7.36 -6.59 -8.61
C ASN A 215 -8.18 -7.86 -8.83
N HIS A 216 -8.30 -8.67 -7.78
CA HIS A 216 -9.09 -9.91 -7.75
C HIS A 216 -9.80 -10.11 -6.41
N ASP A 217 -10.86 -10.90 -6.42
CA ASP A 217 -11.44 -11.46 -5.20
C ASP A 217 -10.43 -12.38 -4.52
N ALA A 218 -10.02 -12.04 -3.29
CA ALA A 218 -9.04 -12.76 -2.49
C ALA A 218 -9.39 -14.25 -2.30
N SER A 219 -10.68 -14.59 -2.26
CA SER A 219 -11.14 -15.98 -2.12
C SER A 219 -10.97 -16.81 -3.40
N ASN A 220 -10.74 -16.15 -4.54
CA ASN A 220 -10.71 -16.75 -5.87
C ASN A 220 -9.48 -16.32 -6.72
N ILE A 221 -8.43 -15.73 -6.10
CA ILE A 221 -7.21 -15.30 -6.81
C ILE A 221 -6.67 -16.48 -7.61
N PRO A 222 -6.43 -16.39 -8.93
CA PRO A 222 -5.97 -17.53 -9.74
C PRO A 222 -4.57 -17.98 -9.34
N ARG A 223 -4.23 -19.24 -9.63
CA ARG A 223 -2.85 -19.71 -9.53
C ARG A 223 -2.08 -19.19 -10.72
N PHE A 224 -1.16 -18.26 -10.47
CA PHE A 224 -0.30 -17.74 -11.52
C PHE A 224 0.74 -18.77 -11.96
N GLN A 225 1.21 -18.62 -13.18
CA GLN A 225 2.24 -19.46 -13.79
C GLN A 225 3.56 -18.71 -13.90
N VAL A 226 4.67 -19.41 -13.81
CA VAL A 226 6.02 -18.88 -14.04
C VAL A 226 6.77 -19.85 -14.93
N ASP A 227 7.73 -19.33 -15.68
CA ASP A 227 8.69 -20.16 -16.41
C ASP A 227 9.88 -20.47 -15.49
N CYS A 228 10.16 -21.76 -15.29
CA CYS A 228 11.34 -22.26 -14.62
C CYS A 228 12.09 -23.17 -15.61
N ASP A 229 13.25 -22.71 -16.08
CA ASP A 229 14.12 -23.43 -17.02
C ASP A 229 13.41 -23.94 -18.29
N GLY A 230 12.53 -23.11 -18.88
CA GLY A 230 11.79 -23.41 -20.09
C GLY A 230 10.53 -24.26 -19.86
N LYS A 231 10.16 -24.53 -18.61
CA LYS A 231 8.95 -25.24 -18.24
C LYS A 231 7.99 -24.31 -17.49
N LYS A 232 6.72 -24.30 -17.91
CA LYS A 232 5.67 -23.59 -17.19
C LYS A 232 5.30 -24.35 -15.92
N ASP A 233 5.47 -23.70 -14.77
CA ASP A 233 5.08 -24.22 -13.46
C ASP A 233 4.14 -23.24 -12.75
N ILE A 234 3.54 -23.67 -11.63
CA ILE A 234 2.69 -22.85 -10.78
C ILE A 234 3.57 -22.01 -9.84
N LEU A 235 3.25 -20.72 -9.77
CA LEU A 235 3.82 -19.84 -8.76
C LEU A 235 3.26 -20.19 -7.38
N PHE A 236 4.16 -20.56 -6.48
CA PHE A 236 3.91 -20.59 -5.04
C PHE A 236 4.65 -19.45 -4.35
N TYR A 237 4.07 -18.96 -3.26
CA TYR A 237 4.62 -17.86 -2.47
C TYR A 237 5.29 -18.39 -1.21
N ASP A 238 6.41 -17.81 -0.84
CA ASP A 238 7.13 -18.15 0.38
C ASP A 238 6.51 -17.50 1.61
N ARG A 239 5.87 -16.35 1.40
CA ARG A 239 5.22 -15.54 2.44
C ARG A 239 3.86 -15.05 1.98
N ILE A 240 2.84 -15.22 2.81
CA ILE A 240 1.49 -14.70 2.53
C ILE A 240 0.97 -13.91 3.71
N LEU A 241 0.59 -12.66 3.46
CA LEU A 241 -0.15 -11.83 4.40
C LEU A 241 -1.64 -11.94 4.11
N CYS A 242 -2.40 -12.37 5.11
CA CYS A 242 -3.83 -12.54 5.06
C CYS A 242 -4.50 -11.64 6.11
N ASP A 243 -4.44 -10.32 5.87
CA ASP A 243 -5.13 -9.31 6.68
C ASP A 243 -6.58 -9.17 6.19
N VAL A 244 -7.44 -10.07 6.66
CA VAL A 244 -8.77 -10.27 6.07
C VAL A 244 -9.77 -9.19 6.48
N PRO A 245 -10.78 -8.90 5.64
CA PRO A 245 -11.88 -8.01 6.03
C PRO A 245 -12.59 -8.55 7.29
N CYS A 246 -12.74 -7.69 8.28
CA CYS A 246 -13.25 -7.97 9.62
C CYS A 246 -14.45 -7.08 9.98
N SER A 247 -15.20 -7.45 11.03
CA SER A 247 -16.22 -6.59 11.63
C SER A 247 -15.65 -5.26 12.17
N GLY A 248 -14.34 -5.24 12.47
CA GLY A 248 -13.60 -4.05 12.87
C GLY A 248 -13.85 -3.60 14.29
N ASP A 249 -14.31 -4.48 15.18
CA ASP A 249 -14.62 -4.13 16.56
C ASP A 249 -13.39 -3.83 17.43
N GLY A 250 -12.20 -4.30 17.05
CA GLY A 250 -10.93 -3.83 17.60
C GLY A 250 -10.60 -2.38 17.25
N THR A 251 -11.31 -1.77 16.30
CA THR A 251 -11.05 -0.40 15.81
C THR A 251 -11.92 0.68 16.46
N MET A 252 -12.70 0.37 17.48
CA MET A 252 -13.65 1.29 18.15
C MET A 252 -13.05 2.63 18.61
N ARG A 253 -11.76 2.65 18.95
CA ARG A 253 -11.01 3.86 19.34
C ARG A 253 -10.77 4.84 18.18
N LYS A 254 -10.85 4.34 16.94
CA LYS A 254 -10.58 5.06 15.69
C LYS A 254 -11.85 5.28 14.88
N ASN A 255 -12.66 4.23 14.75
CA ASN A 255 -13.90 4.25 14.01
C ASN A 255 -15.08 4.33 14.97
N ILE A 256 -15.53 5.55 15.22
CA ILE A 256 -16.56 5.87 16.21
C ILE A 256 -17.92 5.23 15.83
N ASP A 257 -18.17 5.05 14.53
CA ASP A 257 -19.41 4.43 14.04
C ASP A 257 -19.61 2.99 14.55
N VAL A 258 -18.51 2.30 14.87
CA VAL A 258 -18.55 0.92 15.37
C VAL A 258 -19.32 0.87 16.69
N TRP A 259 -19.18 1.85 17.59
CA TRP A 259 -19.95 1.87 18.84
C TRP A 259 -21.45 1.73 18.61
N LYS A 260 -22.00 2.48 17.65
CA LYS A 260 -23.43 2.50 17.36
C LYS A 260 -23.91 1.31 16.53
N LYS A 261 -23.06 0.85 15.60
CA LYS A 261 -23.42 -0.18 14.60
C LYS A 261 -23.03 -1.60 15.01
N TRP A 262 -22.25 -1.77 16.08
CA TRP A 262 -21.73 -3.07 16.47
C TRP A 262 -22.88 -4.04 16.79
N THR A 263 -22.84 -5.19 16.09
CA THR A 263 -23.69 -6.36 16.32
C THR A 263 -22.91 -7.60 15.92
N THR A 264 -23.29 -8.78 16.42
CA THR A 264 -22.65 -10.04 16.02
C THR A 264 -22.96 -10.46 14.59
N SER A 265 -23.99 -9.89 13.95
CA SER A 265 -24.39 -10.24 12.58
C SER A 265 -23.25 -10.08 11.57
N ASN A 266 -22.43 -9.04 11.72
CA ASN A 266 -21.32 -8.79 10.80
C ASN A 266 -20.25 -9.89 10.91
N SER A 267 -19.88 -10.26 12.15
CA SER A 267 -18.90 -11.34 12.40
C SER A 267 -19.35 -12.69 11.83
N LEU A 268 -20.64 -13.03 12.01
CA LEU A 268 -21.22 -14.28 11.49
C LEU A 268 -21.22 -14.32 9.95
N GLN A 269 -21.52 -13.20 9.29
CA GLN A 269 -21.53 -13.11 7.83
C GLN A 269 -20.11 -13.19 7.23
N LEU A 270 -19.12 -12.58 7.89
CA LEU A 270 -17.76 -12.51 7.41
C LEU A 270 -16.95 -13.80 7.62
N HIS A 271 -17.22 -14.58 8.68
CA HIS A 271 -16.52 -15.84 8.98
C HIS A 271 -16.37 -16.74 7.76
N GLY A 272 -17.46 -16.95 7.01
CA GLY A 272 -17.43 -17.81 5.83
C GLY A 272 -16.54 -17.27 4.70
N LEU A 273 -16.42 -15.95 4.56
CA LEU A 273 -15.52 -15.30 3.59
C LEU A 273 -14.07 -15.38 4.07
N GLN A 274 -13.80 -15.05 5.33
CA GLN A 274 -12.47 -15.11 5.95
C GLN A 274 -11.87 -16.51 5.83
N LEU A 275 -12.65 -17.56 6.11
CA LEU A 275 -12.22 -18.94 5.94
C LEU A 275 -11.88 -19.28 4.48
N ARG A 276 -12.67 -18.81 3.49
CA ARG A 276 -12.36 -19.03 2.07
C ARG A 276 -11.07 -18.32 1.65
N ILE A 277 -10.86 -17.08 2.11
CA ILE A 277 -9.63 -16.32 1.83
C ILE A 277 -8.43 -17.05 2.45
N ALA A 278 -8.53 -17.48 3.72
CA ALA A 278 -7.46 -18.20 4.39
C ALA A 278 -7.14 -19.56 3.73
N VAL A 279 -8.16 -20.32 3.33
CA VAL A 279 -7.99 -21.55 2.53
C VAL A 279 -7.28 -21.24 1.21
N ARG A 280 -7.70 -20.19 0.51
CA ARG A 280 -7.07 -19.80 -0.76
C ARG A 280 -5.63 -19.31 -0.59
N GLY A 281 -5.32 -18.68 0.55
CA GLY A 281 -3.96 -18.31 0.92
C GLY A 281 -3.05 -19.54 1.07
N VAL A 282 -3.43 -20.51 1.92
CA VAL A 282 -2.59 -21.71 2.15
C VAL A 282 -2.47 -22.61 0.92
N GLU A 283 -3.42 -22.56 -0.01
CA GLU A 283 -3.32 -23.24 -1.30
C GLU A 283 -2.17 -22.72 -2.15
N GLN A 284 -1.92 -21.40 -2.10
CA GLN A 284 -0.89 -20.70 -2.87
C GLN A 284 0.45 -20.61 -2.13
N LEU A 285 0.48 -20.97 -0.84
CA LEU A 285 1.70 -21.00 -0.04
C LEU A 285 2.58 -22.19 -0.45
N ALA A 286 3.88 -21.95 -0.59
CA ALA A 286 4.87 -23.01 -0.78
C ALA A 286 4.94 -23.92 0.47
N VAL A 287 5.36 -25.17 0.29
CA VAL A 287 5.70 -26.03 1.44
C VAL A 287 6.96 -25.48 2.09
N GLY A 288 6.94 -25.32 3.41
CA GLY A 288 7.93 -24.56 4.18
C GLY A 288 7.60 -23.07 4.31
N GLY A 289 6.66 -22.56 3.53
CA GLY A 289 6.25 -21.15 3.56
C GLY A 289 5.51 -20.76 4.83
N ARG A 290 5.48 -19.46 5.11
CA ARG A 290 4.84 -18.84 6.28
C ARG A 290 3.67 -17.95 5.85
N MET A 291 2.50 -18.15 6.46
CA MET A 291 1.34 -17.28 6.30
C MET A 291 1.02 -16.61 7.63
N VAL A 292 0.76 -15.31 7.60
CA VAL A 292 0.21 -14.58 8.75
C VAL A 292 -1.24 -14.25 8.46
N TYR A 293 -2.14 -14.79 9.26
CA TYR A 293 -3.54 -14.39 9.30
C TYR A 293 -3.72 -13.31 10.35
N SER A 294 -4.37 -12.20 10.01
CA SER A 294 -4.67 -11.15 10.97
C SER A 294 -6.05 -10.55 10.76
N THR A 295 -6.63 -10.08 11.87
CA THR A 295 -7.87 -9.33 11.86
C THR A 295 -7.76 -8.12 12.79
N CYS A 296 -8.57 -7.12 12.47
CA CYS A 296 -8.85 -5.96 13.29
C CYS A 296 -10.01 -6.19 14.27
N SER A 297 -10.28 -7.45 14.62
CA SER A 297 -11.38 -7.88 15.49
C SER A 297 -10.84 -8.48 16.79
N LEU A 298 -11.70 -8.52 17.81
CA LEU A 298 -11.48 -9.31 19.02
C LEU A 298 -12.39 -10.54 19.06
N ASN A 299 -13.23 -10.75 18.05
CA ASN A 299 -14.29 -11.75 18.07
C ASN A 299 -13.75 -13.15 17.70
N PRO A 300 -13.90 -14.17 18.58
CA PRO A 300 -13.36 -15.50 18.33
C PRO A 300 -13.96 -16.20 17.10
N VAL A 301 -15.15 -15.79 16.66
CA VAL A 301 -15.75 -16.31 15.42
C VAL A 301 -14.97 -15.88 14.18
N GLU A 302 -14.34 -14.71 14.19
CA GLU A 302 -13.50 -14.20 13.09
C GLU A 302 -12.03 -14.60 13.26
N ASP A 303 -11.65 -15.02 14.46
CA ASP A 303 -10.28 -15.29 14.87
C ASP A 303 -10.03 -16.80 15.01
N GLU A 304 -10.10 -17.36 16.22
CA GLU A 304 -9.75 -18.77 16.49
C GLU A 304 -10.66 -19.75 15.77
N ALA A 305 -11.94 -19.44 15.55
CA ALA A 305 -12.84 -20.33 14.81
C ALA A 305 -12.39 -20.51 13.34
N VAL A 306 -11.87 -19.45 12.71
CA VAL A 306 -11.30 -19.51 11.36
C VAL A 306 -10.02 -20.34 11.37
N ILE A 307 -9.12 -20.10 12.33
CA ILE A 307 -7.86 -20.82 12.47
C ILE A 307 -8.09 -22.31 12.76
N ALA A 308 -8.94 -22.64 13.73
CA ALA A 308 -9.29 -24.01 14.07
C ALA A 308 -9.88 -24.77 12.89
N SER A 309 -10.82 -24.14 12.16
CA SER A 309 -11.42 -24.71 10.95
C SER A 309 -10.39 -24.95 9.84
N LEU A 310 -9.41 -24.04 9.69
CA LEU A 310 -8.35 -24.17 8.70
C LEU A 310 -7.37 -25.31 9.05
N LEU A 311 -6.96 -25.39 10.32
CA LEU A 311 -6.08 -26.44 10.84
C LEU A 311 -6.74 -27.82 10.73
N GLU A 312 -8.00 -27.94 11.11
CA GLU A 312 -8.75 -29.20 11.01
C GLU A 312 -8.81 -29.70 9.56
N LYS A 313 -9.17 -28.81 8.62
CA LYS A 313 -9.18 -29.15 7.19
C LYS A 313 -7.81 -29.62 6.71
N SER A 314 -6.73 -29.08 7.26
CA SER A 314 -5.36 -29.31 6.77
C SER A 314 -4.85 -30.72 7.03
N GLU A 315 -5.49 -31.50 7.92
CA GLU A 315 -5.08 -32.87 8.27
C GLU A 315 -3.58 -32.95 8.64
N GLY A 316 -3.08 -31.97 9.41
CA GLY A 316 -1.68 -31.89 9.85
C GLY A 316 -0.70 -31.29 8.82
N ALA A 317 -1.17 -30.88 7.63
CA ALA A 317 -0.32 -30.20 6.65
C ALA A 317 0.04 -28.76 7.04
N LEU A 318 -0.68 -28.16 7.99
CA LEU A 318 -0.52 -26.80 8.47
C LEU A 318 -0.35 -26.81 10.00
N GLU A 319 0.58 -26.02 10.52
CA GLU A 319 0.78 -25.85 11.96
C GLU A 319 0.76 -24.38 12.37
N LEU A 320 0.38 -24.09 13.61
CA LEU A 320 0.61 -22.79 14.24
C LEU A 320 2.06 -22.70 14.71
N ALA A 321 2.79 -21.71 14.18
CA ALA A 321 4.13 -21.38 14.64
C ALA A 321 4.07 -20.58 15.95
N ASP A 322 5.02 -20.84 16.83
CA ASP A 322 5.21 -20.01 18.02
C ASP A 322 5.94 -18.72 17.63
N ALA A 323 5.25 -17.58 17.83
CA ALA A 323 5.75 -16.25 17.52
C ALA A 323 6.03 -15.42 18.78
N SER A 324 5.94 -16.01 19.98
CA SER A 324 6.07 -15.33 21.26
C SER A 324 7.41 -14.59 21.42
N ALA A 325 8.49 -15.14 20.86
CA ALA A 325 9.83 -14.57 20.92
C ALA A 325 10.15 -13.61 19.77
N ASP A 326 9.29 -13.51 18.74
CA ASP A 326 9.59 -12.74 17.52
C ASP A 326 9.51 -11.23 17.75
N LEU A 327 8.72 -10.77 18.74
CA LEU A 327 8.52 -9.34 19.07
C LEU A 327 8.71 -9.08 20.58
N PRO A 328 9.96 -9.02 21.06
CA PRO A 328 10.23 -8.78 22.48
C PRO A 328 9.66 -7.44 22.91
N GLY A 329 8.92 -7.41 24.02
CA GLY A 329 8.28 -6.19 24.54
C GLY A 329 6.86 -5.93 24.04
N LEU A 330 6.33 -6.75 23.12
CA LEU A 330 4.91 -6.73 22.77
C LEU A 330 4.14 -7.46 23.87
N LYS A 331 3.12 -6.83 24.44
CA LYS A 331 2.17 -7.50 25.33
C LYS A 331 1.02 -8.04 24.52
N TRP A 332 0.72 -9.31 24.73
CA TRP A 332 -0.33 -10.03 24.05
C TRP A 332 -0.91 -11.09 24.99
N MET A 333 -2.13 -11.51 24.71
CA MET A 333 -2.83 -12.61 25.36
C MET A 333 -2.87 -13.82 24.42
N PRO A 334 -2.75 -15.04 24.94
CA PRO A 334 -2.89 -16.24 24.12
C PRO A 334 -4.30 -16.36 23.53
N GLY A 335 -4.39 -17.04 22.38
CA GLY A 335 -5.67 -17.43 21.80
C GLY A 335 -6.47 -18.33 22.74
N ILE A 336 -7.79 -18.31 22.57
CA ILE A 336 -8.71 -19.07 23.42
C ILE A 336 -9.14 -20.38 22.75
N THR A 337 -9.44 -21.40 23.56
CA THR A 337 -9.86 -22.73 23.09
C THR A 337 -11.35 -22.99 23.28
N SER A 338 -12.08 -22.07 23.92
CA SER A 338 -13.50 -22.20 24.23
C SER A 338 -14.17 -20.84 24.08
N TRP A 339 -15.25 -20.78 23.30
CA TRP A 339 -16.08 -19.60 23.09
C TRP A 339 -17.51 -20.03 22.79
N LYS A 340 -18.45 -19.08 22.90
CA LYS A 340 -19.85 -19.29 22.53
C LYS A 340 -20.22 -18.45 21.31
N VAL A 341 -21.29 -18.82 20.62
CA VAL A 341 -21.80 -18.04 19.47
C VAL A 341 -23.06 -17.29 19.91
N MET A 342 -23.04 -15.96 19.78
CA MET A 342 -24.20 -15.12 20.09
C MET A 342 -24.85 -14.58 18.82
N THR A 343 -26.17 -14.60 18.79
CA THR A 343 -26.96 -14.02 17.69
C THR A 343 -27.22 -12.54 17.87
N ARG A 344 -27.71 -11.88 16.83
CA ARG A 344 -28.03 -10.44 16.87
C ARG A 344 -29.06 -10.08 17.96
N THR A 345 -29.93 -11.02 18.33
CA THR A 345 -30.95 -10.87 19.38
C THR A 345 -30.43 -11.13 20.79
N GLY A 346 -29.15 -11.49 20.95
CA GLY A 346 -28.55 -11.78 22.27
C GLY A 346 -28.71 -13.22 22.75
N GLU A 347 -29.23 -14.13 21.92
CA GLU A 347 -29.32 -15.56 22.25
C GLU A 347 -27.97 -16.24 22.03
N TRP A 348 -27.57 -17.06 22.99
CA TRP A 348 -26.28 -17.77 23.02
C TRP A 348 -26.44 -19.25 22.69
N TYR A 349 -25.49 -19.78 21.94
CA TYR A 349 -25.34 -21.21 21.68
C TYR A 349 -23.92 -21.62 22.06
N SER A 350 -23.79 -22.73 22.78
CA SER A 350 -22.49 -23.29 23.15
C SER A 350 -22.03 -24.37 22.18
N ASP A 351 -22.99 -25.02 21.50
CA ASP A 351 -22.74 -26.09 20.54
C ASP A 351 -23.62 -25.95 19.28
N TRP A 352 -23.16 -26.49 18.16
CA TRP A 352 -23.90 -26.50 16.91
C TRP A 352 -25.25 -27.22 17.01
N SER A 353 -25.35 -28.29 17.80
CA SER A 353 -26.57 -29.07 17.98
C SER A 353 -27.72 -28.28 18.63
N GLU A 354 -27.40 -27.21 19.37
CA GLU A 354 -28.38 -26.31 20.00
C GLU A 354 -28.97 -25.30 19.01
N VAL A 355 -28.36 -25.15 17.82
CA VAL A 355 -28.75 -24.13 16.84
C VAL A 355 -30.01 -24.56 16.08
N PRO A 356 -31.11 -23.78 16.13
CA PRO A 356 -32.32 -24.08 15.38
C PRO A 356 -32.06 -24.13 13.87
N VAL A 357 -32.73 -25.07 13.17
CA VAL A 357 -32.60 -25.27 11.72
C VAL A 357 -32.84 -23.99 10.92
N SER A 358 -33.73 -23.11 11.38
CA SER A 358 -34.01 -21.81 10.76
C SER A 358 -32.80 -20.87 10.69
N ARG A 359 -31.76 -21.11 11.50
CA ARG A 359 -30.55 -20.28 11.59
C ARG A 359 -29.31 -20.92 10.98
N HIS A 360 -29.41 -22.13 10.42
CA HIS A 360 -28.27 -22.85 9.83
C HIS A 360 -27.65 -22.15 8.60
N THR A 361 -28.33 -21.17 8.03
CA THR A 361 -27.78 -20.32 6.96
C THR A 361 -26.83 -19.25 7.48
N GLN A 362 -27.05 -18.76 8.71
CA GLN A 362 -26.31 -17.68 9.35
C GLN A 362 -25.21 -18.21 10.25
N ILE A 363 -25.53 -19.23 11.05
CA ILE A 363 -24.59 -19.88 11.96
C ILE A 363 -24.13 -21.17 11.29
N ARG A 364 -22.84 -21.46 11.38
CA ARG A 364 -22.23 -22.65 10.77
C ARG A 364 -21.49 -23.47 11.83
N PRO A 365 -21.31 -24.79 11.63
CA PRO A 365 -20.54 -25.63 12.54
C PRO A 365 -19.12 -25.10 12.78
N THR A 366 -18.49 -24.54 11.74
CA THR A 366 -17.12 -23.99 11.76
C THR A 366 -16.94 -22.77 12.67
N MET A 367 -18.03 -22.20 13.20
CA MET A 367 -18.00 -21.07 14.13
C MET A 367 -17.83 -21.50 15.59
N PHE A 368 -17.99 -22.79 15.90
CA PHE A 368 -17.88 -23.33 17.24
C PHE A 368 -16.49 -23.94 17.49
N PRO A 369 -16.06 -24.05 18.77
CA PRO A 369 -14.84 -24.78 19.11
C PRO A 369 -14.92 -26.24 18.65
N PRO A 370 -13.79 -26.86 18.23
CA PRO A 370 -13.72 -28.29 18.01
C PRO A 370 -14.14 -29.09 19.25
N THR A 371 -15.00 -30.11 19.05
CA THR A 371 -15.51 -30.95 20.15
C THR A 371 -14.50 -31.97 20.65
N ASP A 372 -13.55 -32.37 19.79
CA ASP A 372 -12.50 -33.33 20.12
C ASP A 372 -11.36 -32.65 20.89
N ARG A 373 -11.21 -33.01 22.17
CA ARG A 373 -10.22 -32.42 23.08
C ARG A 373 -8.78 -32.71 22.69
N GLU A 374 -8.49 -33.86 22.10
CA GLU A 374 -7.12 -34.21 21.73
C GLU A 374 -6.69 -33.43 20.48
N LYS A 375 -7.58 -33.34 19.48
CA LYS A 375 -7.36 -32.46 18.32
C LYS A 375 -7.22 -30.99 18.72
N LEU A 376 -8.05 -30.52 19.65
CA LEU A 376 -7.99 -29.14 20.14
C LEU A 376 -6.64 -28.82 20.81
N LYS A 377 -6.08 -29.74 21.60
CA LYS A 377 -4.73 -29.59 22.18
C LYS A 377 -3.65 -29.62 21.10
N GLU A 378 -3.80 -30.47 20.08
CA GLU A 378 -2.84 -30.57 18.97
C GLU A 378 -2.79 -29.29 18.13
N MET A 379 -3.93 -28.59 17.97
CA MET A 379 -4.01 -27.32 17.25
C MET A 379 -3.17 -26.21 17.89
N LYS A 380 -2.96 -26.24 19.21
CA LYS A 380 -2.18 -25.24 19.97
C LYS A 380 -2.65 -23.80 19.75
N LEU A 381 -3.96 -23.57 19.86
CA LEU A 381 -4.58 -22.25 19.64
C LEU A 381 -4.03 -21.15 20.56
N GLU A 382 -3.44 -21.52 21.70
CA GLU A 382 -2.74 -20.61 22.60
C GLU A 382 -1.55 -19.87 21.94
N ARG A 383 -1.07 -20.36 20.80
CA ARG A 383 -0.03 -19.69 19.98
C ARG A 383 -0.55 -18.51 19.18
N CYS A 384 -1.86 -18.37 19.03
CA CYS A 384 -2.45 -17.16 18.47
C CYS A 384 -2.23 -15.98 19.44
N MET A 385 -2.07 -14.78 18.89
CA MET A 385 -1.77 -13.58 19.65
C MET A 385 -2.95 -12.61 19.61
N ARG A 386 -3.52 -12.32 20.77
CA ARG A 386 -4.55 -11.28 20.97
C ARG A 386 -3.90 -10.04 21.55
N ILE A 387 -4.04 -8.92 20.86
CA ILE A 387 -3.56 -7.62 21.32
C ILE A 387 -4.76 -6.87 21.88
N LEU A 388 -4.77 -6.68 23.20
CA LEU A 388 -5.83 -5.95 23.89
C LEU A 388 -5.45 -4.46 24.01
N PRO A 389 -6.37 -3.53 23.72
CA PRO A 389 -6.11 -2.09 23.71
C PRO A 389 -5.43 -1.55 24.97
N HIS A 390 -5.90 -1.98 26.16
CA HIS A 390 -5.49 -1.45 27.46
C HIS A 390 -4.11 -1.91 27.92
N HIS A 391 -3.55 -2.97 27.33
CA HIS A 391 -2.23 -3.48 27.76
C HIS A 391 -1.07 -2.58 27.36
N GLN A 392 -1.18 -1.90 26.21
CA GLN A 392 -0.13 -1.02 25.67
C GLN A 392 -0.69 0.24 24.97
N ASN A 393 -1.91 0.65 25.31
CA ASN A 393 -2.58 1.82 24.70
C ASN A 393 -2.62 1.74 23.16
N THR A 394 -3.09 0.61 22.62
CA THR A 394 -3.17 0.37 21.18
C THR A 394 -4.60 0.08 20.71
N GLY A 395 -4.78 -0.31 19.44
CA GLY A 395 -6.05 -0.87 18.95
C GLY A 395 -6.22 -2.33 19.38
N GLY A 396 -7.41 -2.88 19.17
CA GLY A 396 -7.65 -4.32 19.32
C GLY A 396 -7.25 -5.06 18.04
N PHE A 397 -6.55 -6.18 18.18
CA PHE A 397 -6.01 -6.90 17.03
C PHE A 397 -5.79 -8.39 17.31
N PHE A 398 -5.88 -9.22 16.28
CA PHE A 398 -5.61 -10.65 16.35
C PHE A 398 -4.59 -11.06 15.28
N VAL A 399 -3.65 -11.93 15.64
CA VAL A 399 -2.66 -12.48 14.71
C VAL A 399 -2.43 -13.97 14.96
N ALA A 400 -2.40 -14.74 13.89
CA ALA A 400 -2.03 -16.14 13.90
C ALA A 400 -0.98 -16.42 12.82
N VAL A 401 0.09 -17.11 13.19
CA VAL A 401 1.20 -17.41 12.30
C VAL A 401 1.18 -18.89 11.95
N LEU A 402 1.05 -19.19 10.67
CA LEU A 402 0.87 -20.54 10.15
C LEU A 402 2.06 -20.93 9.27
N VAL A 403 2.54 -22.17 9.41
CA VAL A 403 3.61 -22.74 8.58
C VAL A 403 3.08 -23.99 7.90
N LYS A 404 3.25 -24.06 6.58
CA LYS A 404 2.81 -25.22 5.78
C LYS A 404 3.90 -26.28 5.74
N LYS A 405 3.66 -27.44 6.32
CA LYS A 405 4.62 -28.56 6.39
C LYS A 405 4.51 -29.53 5.24
N ALA A 406 3.33 -29.65 4.64
CA ALA A 406 3.08 -30.55 3.53
C ALA A 406 2.09 -29.94 2.53
N ALA A 407 1.94 -30.57 1.37
CA ALA A 407 0.90 -30.20 0.44
C ALA A 407 -0.49 -30.39 1.08
N MET A 408 -1.38 -29.40 0.91
CA MET A 408 -2.74 -29.46 1.45
C MET A 408 -3.48 -30.70 0.93
N PRO A 409 -4.28 -31.40 1.75
CA PRO A 409 -4.91 -32.66 1.36
C PRO A 409 -5.86 -32.48 0.17
N TRP A 410 -6.57 -31.36 0.10
CA TRP A 410 -7.45 -31.03 -1.03
C TRP A 410 -6.71 -30.63 -2.31
N ASN A 411 -5.41 -30.34 -2.23
CA ASN A 411 -4.56 -30.18 -3.42
C ASN A 411 -4.16 -31.52 -4.03
N ARG A 412 -4.29 -32.66 -3.32
CA ARG A 412 -3.87 -33.98 -3.85
C ARG A 412 -4.72 -34.47 -5.03
N ARG A 413 -5.87 -33.84 -5.29
CA ARG A 413 -6.71 -34.08 -6.48
C ARG A 413 -6.27 -33.24 -7.68
N TYR A 414 -4.98 -33.19 -7.99
CA TYR A 414 -4.58 -32.87 -9.36
C TYR A 414 -4.67 -34.16 -10.18
N PRO A 415 -5.32 -34.18 -11.35
CA PRO A 415 -4.95 -35.16 -12.34
C PRO A 415 -3.47 -34.93 -12.62
N LYS A 416 -2.66 -35.99 -12.43
CA LYS A 416 -1.36 -36.05 -13.09
C LYS A 416 -1.59 -35.64 -14.53
N VAL A 417 -0.83 -34.66 -15.03
CA VAL A 417 -0.67 -34.51 -16.47
C VAL A 417 -0.33 -35.91 -16.97
N GLU A 418 -1.24 -36.52 -17.73
CA GLU A 418 -0.97 -37.80 -18.36
C GLU A 418 0.35 -37.64 -19.08
N GLU A 419 1.35 -38.42 -18.66
CA GLU A 419 2.50 -38.70 -19.50
C GLU A 419 1.90 -39.14 -20.84
N LEU A 420 2.00 -38.27 -21.85
CA LEU A 420 1.81 -38.63 -23.23
C LEU A 420 2.68 -39.86 -23.47
N LYS A 421 2.03 -41.02 -23.46
CA LYS A 421 2.63 -42.30 -23.80
C LYS A 421 3.28 -42.10 -25.15
N ARG A 422 4.62 -42.04 -25.14
CA ARG A 422 5.42 -42.26 -26.34
C ARG A 422 4.94 -43.59 -26.93
N PRO A 423 4.52 -43.65 -28.20
CA PRO A 423 4.25 -44.93 -28.82
C PRO A 423 5.57 -45.71 -28.85
N CYS A 424 5.55 -46.86 -28.20
CA CYS A 424 6.61 -47.84 -28.26
C CYS A 424 6.66 -48.36 -29.70
N LEU A 425 7.75 -48.07 -30.42
CA LEU A 425 8.08 -48.74 -31.67
C LEU A 425 8.41 -50.20 -31.33
N THR A 426 7.50 -51.10 -31.67
CA THR A 426 7.80 -52.52 -31.86
C THR A 426 7.57 -52.86 -33.32
N ALA A 427 8.50 -53.66 -33.83
CA ALA A 427 8.73 -53.94 -35.22
C ALA A 427 7.55 -54.63 -35.91
N ALA A 428 7.29 -54.20 -37.15
CA ALA A 428 6.74 -55.05 -38.20
C ALA A 428 7.44 -54.67 -39.52
N THR A 429 7.88 -55.72 -40.20
CA THR A 429 8.68 -55.80 -41.43
C THR A 429 7.86 -55.52 -42.70
N GLU A 430 8.59 -55.17 -43.77
CA GLU A 430 8.20 -55.22 -45.21
C GLU A 430 7.17 -54.15 -45.65
N ASP A 431 7.23 -53.45 -46.78
CA ASP A 431 7.98 -53.59 -48.04
C ASP A 431 7.92 -52.25 -48.83
N ALA A 432 8.79 -52.14 -49.85
CA ALA A 432 8.93 -51.22 -50.98
C ALA A 432 7.95 -50.03 -51.25
N GLY A 433 8.51 -48.90 -51.73
CA GLY A 433 7.86 -48.08 -52.78
C GLY A 433 7.90 -46.55 -52.67
N SER A 434 8.95 -45.96 -53.28
CA SER A 434 9.01 -44.69 -54.04
C SER A 434 7.91 -43.59 -53.98
N ALA A 435 8.43 -42.34 -53.89
CA ALA A 435 8.18 -41.17 -54.75
C ALA A 435 7.16 -40.07 -54.37
N ASP A 436 7.68 -38.83 -54.50
CA ASP A 436 7.08 -37.56 -54.97
C ASP A 436 6.13 -36.75 -54.06
N LEU A 437 6.50 -35.49 -53.71
CA LEU A 437 6.06 -34.19 -54.30
C LEU A 437 4.54 -33.96 -54.09
N GLU A 438 3.94 -32.82 -53.74
CA GLU A 438 4.21 -31.38 -53.72
C GLU A 438 3.02 -30.77 -52.91
N SER A 439 3.18 -29.76 -52.05
CA SER A 439 3.04 -28.31 -52.33
C SER A 439 1.63 -27.79 -52.69
N ALA A 440 1.36 -26.56 -52.21
CA ALA A 440 0.25 -25.62 -52.52
C ALA A 440 -1.09 -25.83 -51.78
N SER A 441 -1.43 -25.04 -50.73
CA SER A 441 -1.89 -23.63 -50.71
C SER A 441 -3.28 -23.41 -51.32
N VAL A 442 -4.17 -22.71 -50.59
CA VAL A 442 -5.09 -21.63 -51.04
C VAL A 442 -6.19 -21.42 -49.97
N ASP A 443 -6.09 -20.32 -49.23
CA ASP A 443 -7.22 -19.50 -48.73
C ASP A 443 -7.84 -18.76 -49.95
N PRO A 444 -9.12 -18.30 -49.99
CA PRO A 444 -9.68 -17.45 -48.92
C PRO A 444 -11.23 -17.36 -48.77
N GLU A 445 -11.61 -16.62 -47.71
CA GLU A 445 -12.71 -15.61 -47.62
C GLU A 445 -14.21 -15.97 -47.49
N LEU A 446 -14.76 -15.46 -46.37
CA LEU A 446 -15.97 -14.62 -46.18
C LEU A 446 -17.39 -15.20 -46.31
N GLY A 447 -18.20 -14.96 -45.27
CA GLY A 447 -19.66 -14.91 -45.36
C GLY A 447 -20.40 -15.14 -44.03
N GLU A 448 -20.77 -14.07 -43.33
CA GLU A 448 -21.66 -14.10 -42.16
C GLU A 448 -23.16 -14.23 -42.55
N CYS A 449 -23.86 -15.17 -41.89
CA CYS A 449 -25.24 -15.17 -41.33
C CYS A 449 -26.48 -14.76 -42.18
N PRO A 450 -27.75 -15.00 -41.73
CA PRO A 450 -28.30 -15.95 -40.74
C PRO A 450 -29.63 -16.64 -41.21
N GLN A 451 -30.17 -17.60 -40.43
CA GLN A 451 -31.59 -17.69 -39.96
C GLN A 451 -32.16 -19.11 -39.72
N GLU A 452 -32.78 -19.23 -38.55
CA GLU A 452 -34.03 -19.93 -38.20
C GLU A 452 -34.14 -21.48 -38.12
N ALA A 453 -34.05 -21.94 -36.86
CA ALA A 453 -35.03 -22.72 -36.10
C ALA A 453 -35.94 -23.76 -36.82
N THR A 454 -35.74 -25.03 -36.47
CA THR A 454 -36.84 -26.00 -36.24
C THR A 454 -36.54 -26.88 -35.02
N SER A 455 -37.61 -27.28 -34.35
CA SER A 455 -37.67 -27.90 -33.02
C SER A 455 -37.59 -29.44 -33.05
N GLY A 456 -37.05 -30.04 -31.98
CA GLY A 456 -37.15 -31.48 -31.70
C GLY A 456 -36.54 -31.83 -30.34
N LYS A 457 -37.36 -32.38 -29.44
CA LYS A 457 -37.04 -32.77 -28.05
C LYS A 457 -36.11 -33.99 -27.97
N ASP A 458 -35.18 -34.01 -27.02
CA ASP A 458 -35.17 -34.93 -25.86
C ASP A 458 -33.89 -34.78 -25.02
N GLY A 459 -34.04 -34.96 -23.70
CA GLY A 459 -33.20 -34.33 -22.69
C GLY A 459 -31.96 -35.09 -22.20
N VAL A 460 -30.99 -34.30 -21.72
CA VAL A 460 -30.16 -34.52 -20.51
C VAL A 460 -29.69 -33.12 -20.08
N CYS A 461 -30.10 -32.62 -18.91
CA CYS A 461 -29.57 -31.37 -18.35
C CYS A 461 -28.16 -31.58 -17.82
N GLY A 462 -27.14 -31.35 -18.65
CA GLY A 462 -25.78 -31.09 -18.18
C GLY A 462 -25.69 -29.72 -17.48
N PRO A 463 -24.75 -29.50 -16.55
CA PRO A 463 -24.52 -28.17 -15.99
C PRO A 463 -24.21 -27.21 -17.13
N PRO A 464 -24.74 -25.97 -17.12
CA PRO A 464 -24.49 -25.02 -18.20
C PRO A 464 -22.97 -24.84 -18.33
N PRO A 465 -22.44 -24.76 -19.58
CA PRO A 465 -21.02 -24.53 -19.78
C PRO A 465 -20.62 -23.29 -18.98
N SER A 466 -19.58 -23.40 -18.16
CA SER A 466 -19.08 -22.27 -17.38
C SER A 466 -18.81 -21.14 -18.37
N LYS A 467 -19.65 -20.10 -18.35
CA LYS A 467 -19.38 -18.89 -19.12
C LYS A 467 -17.99 -18.45 -18.68
N LYS A 468 -17.01 -18.48 -19.61
CA LYS A 468 -15.72 -17.83 -19.38
C LYS A 468 -16.05 -16.42 -18.93
N MET A 469 -15.66 -16.10 -17.70
CA MET A 469 -15.91 -14.78 -17.13
C MET A 469 -15.14 -13.80 -18.02
N LYS A 470 -15.86 -13.07 -18.88
CA LYS A 470 -15.25 -11.99 -19.66
C LYS A 470 -14.78 -10.97 -18.62
N LEU A 471 -13.47 -10.81 -18.46
CA LEU A 471 -12.86 -9.71 -17.72
C LEU A 471 -13.22 -8.40 -18.43
N PHE A 472 -14.45 -7.91 -18.27
CA PHE A 472 -14.76 -6.52 -18.56
C PHE A 472 -14.28 -5.71 -17.35
N GLY A 473 -12.98 -5.43 -17.34
CA GLY A 473 -12.40 -4.36 -16.54
C GLY A 473 -12.42 -3.05 -17.32
N PHE A 474 -12.27 -1.93 -16.61
CA PHE A 474 -11.82 -0.67 -17.19
C PHE A 474 -10.60 -0.94 -18.10
N LYS A 475 -10.51 -0.24 -19.25
CA LYS A 475 -9.37 -0.34 -20.16
C LYS A 475 -8.14 0.27 -19.47
N GLU A 476 -7.47 -0.54 -18.65
CA GLU A 476 -6.11 -0.22 -18.20
C GLU A 476 -5.18 -0.28 -19.40
N ASP A 477 -4.20 0.62 -19.40
CA ASP A 477 -3.19 0.62 -20.43
C ASP A 477 -2.37 -0.69 -20.38
N PRO A 478 -2.04 -1.26 -21.55
CA PRO A 478 -1.35 -2.53 -21.64
C PRO A 478 0.07 -2.43 -21.11
N PHE A 479 0.51 -3.43 -20.33
CA PHE A 479 1.92 -3.57 -19.94
C PHE A 479 2.69 -4.28 -21.05
N VAL A 480 3.42 -3.51 -21.85
CA VAL A 480 4.13 -4.00 -23.04
C VAL A 480 5.62 -4.00 -22.78
N PHE A 481 6.23 -5.19 -22.74
CA PHE A 481 7.68 -5.32 -22.64
C PHE A 481 8.37 -4.98 -23.95
N LEU A 482 9.51 -4.31 -23.85
CA LEU A 482 10.33 -3.99 -25.02
C LEU A 482 11.22 -5.20 -25.38
N ALA A 483 11.40 -5.43 -26.68
CA ALA A 483 12.35 -6.41 -27.19
C ALA A 483 13.79 -5.91 -26.99
N GLU A 484 14.77 -6.81 -26.91
CA GLU A 484 16.18 -6.42 -26.67
C GLU A 484 16.77 -5.53 -27.78
N ASP A 485 16.26 -5.71 -29.00
CA ASP A 485 16.61 -4.98 -30.22
C ASP A 485 15.70 -3.75 -30.47
N ASP A 486 14.81 -3.41 -29.54
CA ASP A 486 13.91 -2.24 -29.69
C ASP A 486 14.73 -0.98 -29.99
N PRO A 487 14.35 -0.19 -31.02
CA PRO A 487 15.12 0.96 -31.49
C PRO A 487 15.28 2.06 -30.43
N VAL A 488 14.49 2.04 -29.37
CA VAL A 488 14.66 2.95 -28.22
C VAL A 488 15.97 2.72 -27.47
N PHE A 489 16.50 1.49 -27.44
CA PHE A 489 17.68 1.19 -26.64
C PHE A 489 18.98 1.71 -27.23
N ALA A 490 19.16 1.72 -28.55
CA ALA A 490 20.42 2.17 -29.16
C ALA A 490 20.77 3.64 -28.84
N PRO A 491 19.84 4.61 -28.97
CA PRO A 491 20.08 5.98 -28.54
C PRO A 491 20.37 6.08 -27.03
N ILE A 492 19.59 5.40 -26.18
CA ILE A 492 19.78 5.44 -24.72
C ILE A 492 21.14 4.86 -24.31
N GLN A 493 21.51 3.71 -24.89
CA GLN A 493 22.77 3.02 -24.61
C GLN A 493 23.97 3.87 -25.01
N ASN A 494 23.94 4.47 -26.21
CA ASN A 494 25.00 5.38 -26.67
C ASN A 494 25.06 6.65 -25.81
N PHE A 495 23.91 7.17 -25.40
CA PHE A 495 23.83 8.43 -24.69
C PHE A 495 24.29 8.31 -23.23
N TYR A 496 23.86 7.29 -22.50
CA TYR A 496 24.22 7.07 -21.09
C TYR A 496 25.39 6.10 -20.88
N ASN A 497 25.95 5.55 -21.97
CA ASN A 497 26.94 4.48 -21.91
C ASN A 497 26.45 3.33 -21.00
N LEU A 498 25.26 2.80 -21.31
CA LEU A 498 24.65 1.75 -20.50
C LEU A 498 25.52 0.48 -20.52
N SER A 499 25.75 -0.08 -19.34
CA SER A 499 26.45 -1.36 -19.16
C SER A 499 25.80 -2.46 -20.02
N PRO A 500 26.59 -3.35 -20.65
CA PRO A 500 26.07 -4.52 -21.34
C PRO A 500 25.24 -5.46 -20.43
N SER A 501 25.47 -5.41 -19.11
CA SER A 501 24.71 -6.19 -18.13
C SER A 501 23.30 -5.65 -17.84
N PHE A 502 22.93 -4.50 -18.42
CA PHE A 502 21.62 -3.89 -18.19
C PHE A 502 20.48 -4.80 -18.70
N PRO A 503 19.49 -5.15 -17.86
CA PRO A 503 18.43 -6.09 -18.23
C PRO A 503 17.35 -5.42 -19.10
N LYS A 504 17.64 -5.19 -20.38
CA LYS A 504 16.69 -4.62 -21.37
C LYS A 504 15.32 -5.31 -21.38
N PRO A 505 15.20 -6.65 -21.27
CA PRO A 505 13.89 -7.32 -21.27
C PRO A 505 12.97 -6.89 -20.13
N CYS A 506 13.52 -6.38 -19.02
CA CYS A 506 12.76 -5.94 -17.85
C CYS A 506 12.16 -4.54 -17.99
N VAL A 507 12.36 -3.87 -19.13
CA VAL A 507 11.79 -2.56 -19.42
C VAL A 507 10.45 -2.73 -20.13
N LEU A 508 9.45 -1.99 -19.67
CA LEU A 508 8.11 -1.99 -20.22
C LEU A 508 7.58 -0.57 -20.44
N THR A 509 6.56 -0.47 -21.28
CA THR A 509 5.77 0.73 -21.49
C THR A 509 4.29 0.45 -21.27
N ARG A 510 3.49 1.51 -21.14
CA ARG A 510 2.04 1.46 -20.91
C ARG A 510 1.25 1.83 -22.17
N THR A 511 1.75 1.46 -23.34
CA THR A 511 1.05 1.75 -24.59
C THR A 511 1.49 0.76 -25.66
N HIS A 512 0.54 0.28 -26.47
CA HIS A 512 0.85 -0.51 -27.67
C HIS A 512 1.27 0.40 -28.84
N GLU A 513 0.70 1.61 -28.91
CA GLU A 513 0.78 2.48 -30.08
C GLU A 513 1.26 3.89 -29.71
N GLY A 514 1.82 4.58 -30.70
CA GLY A 514 2.29 5.95 -30.55
C GLY A 514 3.63 6.10 -29.83
N LYS A 515 3.98 7.35 -29.52
CA LYS A 515 5.26 7.69 -28.89
C LYS A 515 5.25 7.27 -27.41
N LYS A 516 6.15 6.35 -27.06
CA LYS A 516 6.40 5.89 -25.68
C LYS A 516 6.79 7.08 -24.79
N ARG A 517 5.85 7.58 -23.97
CA ARG A 517 6.07 8.74 -23.08
C ARG A 517 6.95 8.41 -21.88
N HIS A 518 6.74 7.24 -21.28
CA HIS A 518 7.48 6.78 -20.11
C HIS A 518 7.91 5.34 -20.29
N LEU A 519 9.08 5.02 -19.75
CA LEU A 519 9.59 3.66 -19.64
C LEU A 519 9.67 3.29 -18.17
N TYR A 520 9.17 2.10 -17.87
CA TYR A 520 9.14 1.53 -16.52
C TYR A 520 10.04 0.30 -16.48
N MET A 521 10.55 -0.01 -15.30
CA MET A 521 11.37 -1.19 -15.06
C MET A 521 10.73 -2.04 -13.95
N VAL A 522 10.73 -3.35 -14.14
CA VAL A 522 10.26 -4.35 -13.16
C VAL A 522 11.38 -5.33 -12.85
N SER A 523 11.26 -6.08 -11.76
CA SER A 523 12.17 -7.20 -11.50
C SER A 523 12.01 -8.32 -12.54
N LYS A 524 13.08 -9.10 -12.75
CA LYS A 524 13.08 -10.26 -13.66
C LYS A 524 11.96 -11.25 -13.31
N GLU A 525 11.77 -11.50 -12.02
CA GLU A 525 10.74 -12.41 -11.53
C GLU A 525 9.32 -11.90 -11.78
N LEU A 526 9.06 -10.59 -11.58
CA LEU A 526 7.75 -10.03 -11.91
C LEU A 526 7.48 -10.00 -13.41
N ARG A 527 8.51 -9.77 -14.24
CA ARG A 527 8.39 -9.93 -15.69
C ARG A 527 7.95 -11.35 -16.05
N ASN A 528 8.57 -12.36 -15.45
CA ASN A 528 8.23 -13.75 -15.66
C ASN A 528 6.76 -14.03 -15.32
N VAL A 529 6.27 -13.48 -14.20
CA VAL A 529 4.85 -13.57 -13.82
C VAL A 529 3.94 -12.84 -14.82
N LEU A 530 4.27 -11.62 -15.25
CA LEU A 530 3.44 -10.85 -16.18
C LEU A 530 3.24 -11.56 -17.52
N LEU A 531 4.33 -12.00 -18.14
CA LEU A 531 4.30 -12.62 -19.47
C LEU A 531 3.51 -13.93 -19.47
N ASN A 532 3.58 -14.69 -18.38
CA ASN A 532 2.90 -15.98 -18.29
C ASN A 532 1.43 -15.88 -17.85
N ASN A 533 0.94 -14.71 -17.44
CA ASN A 533 -0.40 -14.55 -16.85
C ASN A 533 -1.22 -13.38 -17.39
N SER A 534 -0.81 -12.76 -18.50
CA SER A 534 -1.47 -11.58 -19.07
C SER A 534 -3.00 -11.74 -19.24
N GLU A 535 -3.47 -12.92 -19.66
CA GLU A 535 -4.90 -13.21 -19.84
C GLU A 535 -5.66 -13.49 -18.53
N ARG A 536 -4.94 -13.83 -17.46
CA ARG A 536 -5.51 -14.29 -16.17
C ARG A 536 -5.39 -13.25 -15.06
N MET A 537 -4.73 -12.13 -15.34
CA MET A 537 -4.34 -11.16 -14.32
C MET A 537 -4.81 -9.76 -14.68
N LYS A 538 -5.66 -9.18 -13.82
CA LYS A 538 -5.98 -7.77 -13.86
C LYS A 538 -4.93 -6.98 -13.07
N VAL A 539 -3.94 -6.44 -13.78
CA VAL A 539 -2.86 -5.61 -13.21
C VAL A 539 -3.29 -4.15 -13.20
N ILE A 540 -3.20 -3.49 -12.05
CA ILE A 540 -3.48 -2.06 -11.90
C ILE A 540 -2.19 -1.24 -12.02
N ASN A 541 -1.10 -1.73 -11.45
CA ASN A 541 0.18 -1.01 -11.47
C ASN A 541 1.34 -1.98 -11.25
N THR A 542 2.44 -1.75 -11.96
CA THR A 542 3.72 -2.41 -11.69
C THR A 542 4.86 -1.55 -12.23
N GLY A 543 6.05 -1.78 -11.69
CA GLY A 543 7.30 -1.17 -12.10
C GLY A 543 7.53 0.25 -11.59
N VAL A 544 8.80 0.65 -11.65
CA VAL A 544 9.29 1.99 -11.33
C VAL A 544 9.59 2.75 -12.61
N LYS A 545 9.25 4.03 -12.67
CA LYS A 545 9.55 4.87 -13.85
C LYS A 545 11.04 5.18 -13.89
N VAL A 546 11.71 4.76 -14.95
CA VAL A 546 13.16 4.88 -15.12
C VAL A 546 13.54 5.95 -16.16
N TRP A 547 12.71 6.13 -17.19
CA TRP A 547 12.89 7.18 -18.19
C TRP A 547 11.60 7.92 -18.52
N SER A 548 11.74 9.19 -18.86
CA SER A 548 10.66 10.02 -19.41
C SER A 548 11.09 10.60 -20.75
N ARG A 549 10.19 10.59 -21.73
CA ARG A 549 10.43 11.15 -23.04
C ARG A 549 10.57 12.68 -22.93
N ASN A 550 11.61 13.21 -23.55
CA ASN A 550 11.82 14.63 -23.78
C ASN A 550 11.92 14.84 -25.30
N ASN A 551 10.93 15.52 -25.89
CA ASN A 551 10.86 15.67 -27.35
C ASN A 551 12.06 16.45 -27.91
N ASP A 552 12.57 17.43 -27.15
CA ASP A 552 13.76 18.19 -27.53
C ASP A 552 15.05 17.34 -27.45
N GLY A 553 15.02 16.25 -26.67
CA GLY A 553 16.15 15.34 -26.47
C GLY A 553 16.61 14.63 -27.75
N GLU A 554 15.71 14.47 -28.74
CA GLU A 554 16.05 13.87 -30.05
C GLU A 554 17.16 14.68 -30.75
N GLN A 555 17.18 16.00 -30.57
CA GLN A 555 18.20 16.90 -31.13
C GLN A 555 19.60 16.67 -30.52
N PHE A 556 19.64 16.10 -29.32
CA PHE A 556 20.86 15.82 -28.56
C PHE A 556 21.26 14.33 -28.60
N GLY A 557 20.59 13.53 -29.43
CA GLY A 557 20.89 12.12 -29.64
C GLY A 557 20.14 11.14 -28.72
N CYS A 558 19.25 11.61 -27.83
CA CYS A 558 18.40 10.74 -27.01
C CYS A 558 17.08 11.40 -26.61
N ALA A 559 15.96 10.80 -27.04
CA ALA A 559 14.62 11.25 -26.71
C ALA A 559 14.21 11.00 -25.25
N PHE A 560 15.04 10.37 -24.42
CA PHE A 560 14.70 9.93 -23.06
C PHE A 560 15.65 10.52 -22.04
N ARG A 561 15.07 11.16 -21.01
CA ARG A 561 15.77 11.63 -19.81
C ARG A 561 15.54 10.67 -18.64
N LEU A 562 16.51 10.60 -17.73
CA LEU A 562 16.38 9.86 -16.48
C LEU A 562 15.23 10.41 -15.63
N ALA A 563 14.49 9.52 -14.98
CA ALA A 563 13.49 9.87 -13.98
C ALA A 563 14.08 9.68 -12.57
N GLN A 564 13.87 10.67 -11.69
CA GLN A 564 14.37 10.64 -10.30
C GLN A 564 13.88 9.40 -9.55
N GLU A 565 12.64 8.97 -9.79
CA GLU A 565 12.02 7.78 -9.17
C GLU A 565 12.84 6.50 -9.38
N GLY A 566 13.44 6.32 -10.57
CA GLY A 566 14.18 5.11 -10.95
C GLY A 566 15.69 5.24 -10.87
N ILE A 567 16.23 6.31 -10.28
CA ILE A 567 17.67 6.59 -10.32
C ILE A 567 18.49 5.50 -9.64
N TYR A 568 18.11 5.12 -8.42
CA TYR A 568 18.73 4.02 -7.67
C TYR A 568 18.64 2.69 -8.44
N THR A 569 17.62 2.54 -9.29
CA THR A 569 17.46 1.35 -10.14
C THR A 569 18.39 1.37 -11.37
N LEU A 570 18.73 2.54 -11.89
CA LEU A 570 19.55 2.66 -13.10
C LEU A 570 21.02 2.92 -12.82
N PHE A 571 21.34 3.56 -11.69
CA PHE A 571 22.69 4.04 -11.37
C PHE A 571 23.79 2.99 -11.56
N PRO A 572 23.63 1.72 -11.12
CA PRO A 572 24.64 0.68 -11.32
C PRO A 572 24.98 0.37 -12.79
N TYR A 573 24.12 0.78 -13.73
CA TYR A 573 24.26 0.49 -15.16
C TYR A 573 24.67 1.70 -16.00
N ILE A 574 24.75 2.91 -15.42
CA ILE A 574 25.07 4.13 -16.17
C ILE A 574 26.57 4.42 -16.10
N GLY A 575 27.23 4.48 -17.26
CA GLY A 575 28.68 4.67 -17.35
C GLY A 575 29.12 6.05 -17.86
N ALA A 576 28.18 6.93 -18.24
CA ALA A 576 28.49 8.27 -18.76
C ALA A 576 27.53 9.34 -18.24
N ARG A 577 27.90 10.61 -18.48
CA ARG A 577 27.14 11.81 -18.08
C ARG A 577 26.96 11.95 -16.56
N ILE A 578 27.98 11.52 -15.84
CA ILE A 578 28.11 11.65 -14.39
C ILE A 578 28.96 12.89 -14.10
N VAL A 579 28.41 13.82 -13.34
CA VAL A 579 29.11 15.00 -12.83
C VAL A 579 29.23 14.83 -11.32
N ASN A 580 30.44 14.55 -10.85
CA ASN A 580 30.67 14.50 -9.42
C ASN A 580 30.55 15.91 -8.86
N VAL A 581 29.74 16.07 -7.83
CA VAL A 581 29.44 17.35 -7.18
C VAL A 581 29.87 17.32 -5.72
N SER A 582 30.22 18.49 -5.20
CA SER A 582 30.39 18.68 -3.76
C SER A 582 29.03 18.89 -3.08
N VAL A 583 29.04 18.85 -1.75
CA VAL A 583 27.87 19.16 -0.91
C VAL A 583 27.38 20.58 -1.17
N GLU A 584 28.30 21.52 -1.42
CA GLU A 584 28.03 22.93 -1.73
C GLU A 584 27.30 23.06 -3.08
N ASP A 585 27.75 22.33 -4.10
CA ASP A 585 27.08 22.27 -5.39
C ASP A 585 25.67 21.64 -5.27
N ILE A 586 25.52 20.59 -4.46
CA ILE A 586 24.20 19.99 -4.16
C ILE A 586 23.27 21.03 -3.54
N LYS A 587 23.75 21.84 -2.58
CA LYS A 587 22.96 22.92 -1.99
C LYS A 587 22.50 23.91 -3.06
N VAL A 588 23.38 24.32 -3.98
CA VAL A 588 23.04 25.23 -5.10
C VAL A 588 21.98 24.60 -6.00
N LEU A 589 22.16 23.35 -6.40
CA LEU A 589 21.25 22.59 -7.28
C LEU A 589 19.86 22.37 -6.67
N LEU A 590 19.78 22.23 -5.35
CA LEU A 590 18.53 22.02 -4.65
C LEU A 590 17.84 23.32 -4.24
N THR A 591 18.57 24.41 -4.00
CA THR A 591 17.97 25.71 -3.63
C THR A 591 17.53 26.55 -4.82
N GLN A 592 18.27 26.50 -5.93
CA GLN A 592 17.97 27.26 -7.14
C GLN A 592 17.34 26.37 -8.20
N GLU A 593 16.32 26.86 -8.90
CA GLU A 593 15.64 26.04 -9.92
C GLU A 593 16.49 25.87 -11.19
N ASN A 594 17.17 26.94 -11.63
CA ASN A 594 18.03 26.94 -12.81
C ASN A 594 19.35 27.69 -12.53
N PRO A 595 20.21 27.23 -11.60
CA PRO A 595 21.50 27.86 -11.35
C PRO A 595 22.33 27.97 -12.63
N TYR A 596 23.06 29.09 -12.76
CA TYR A 596 24.08 29.23 -13.79
C TYR A 596 25.25 28.29 -13.52
N LEU A 597 25.86 27.75 -14.58
CA LEU A 597 26.97 26.81 -14.46
C LEU A 597 28.14 27.38 -13.64
N ASN A 598 28.41 28.68 -13.75
CA ASN A 598 29.49 29.35 -13.01
C ASN A 598 29.26 29.43 -11.49
N LYS A 599 28.07 29.10 -10.99
CA LYS A 599 27.79 28.97 -9.56
C LYS A 599 28.26 27.63 -8.99
N LEU A 600 28.58 26.67 -9.85
CA LEU A 600 29.19 25.42 -9.42
C LEU A 600 30.69 25.60 -9.16
N GLU A 601 31.23 24.77 -8.29
CA GLU A 601 32.66 24.70 -8.04
C GLU A 601 33.44 24.30 -9.30
N SER A 602 34.73 24.65 -9.33
CA SER A 602 35.56 24.55 -10.53
C SER A 602 35.59 23.14 -11.17
N ASP A 603 35.60 22.09 -10.35
CA ASP A 603 35.61 20.70 -10.81
C ASP A 603 34.28 20.25 -11.42
N ALA A 604 33.16 20.57 -10.75
CA ALA A 604 31.82 20.27 -11.24
C ALA A 604 31.50 21.12 -12.47
N TYR A 605 31.87 22.39 -12.48
CA TYR A 605 31.78 23.28 -13.64
C TYR A 605 32.55 22.71 -14.84
N ALA A 606 33.80 22.26 -14.65
CA ALA A 606 34.61 21.70 -15.72
C ALA A 606 34.03 20.39 -16.29
N GLN A 607 33.51 19.51 -15.42
CA GLN A 607 32.82 18.28 -15.82
C GLN A 607 31.51 18.58 -16.56
N ALA A 608 30.64 19.41 -15.97
CA ALA A 608 29.35 19.80 -16.53
C ALA A 608 29.51 20.56 -17.85
N LYS A 609 30.58 21.34 -18.03
CA LYS A 609 30.88 22.04 -19.29
C LYS A 609 31.25 21.07 -20.41
N LYS A 610 31.96 19.98 -20.10
CA LYS A 610 32.38 18.94 -21.06
C LYS A 610 31.25 17.98 -21.43
N LEU A 611 30.33 17.73 -20.50
CA LEU A 611 29.20 16.84 -20.68
C LEU A 611 27.99 17.60 -21.25
N GLY A 612 27.26 16.95 -22.17
CA GLY A 612 25.99 17.46 -22.70
C GLY A 612 24.83 17.21 -21.73
N ASP A 613 23.61 17.20 -22.26
CA ASP A 613 22.38 17.18 -21.47
C ASP A 613 22.12 15.85 -20.72
N ALA A 614 21.29 15.91 -19.68
CA ALA A 614 21.00 14.89 -18.67
C ALA A 614 22.21 14.43 -17.84
N LEU A 615 22.30 14.92 -16.61
CA LEU A 615 23.42 14.69 -15.71
C LEU A 615 23.00 13.89 -14.47
N LEU A 616 23.86 12.99 -14.04
CA LEU A 616 23.82 12.37 -12.73
C LEU A 616 24.79 13.08 -11.79
N PHE A 617 24.32 13.44 -10.61
CA PHE A 617 25.13 14.13 -9.60
C PHE A 617 25.30 13.25 -8.36
N PRO A 618 26.30 12.34 -8.35
CA PRO A 618 26.65 11.61 -7.14
C PRO A 618 27.50 12.50 -6.21
N ASP A 619 27.16 12.49 -4.93
CA ASP A 619 28.02 13.06 -3.89
C ASP A 619 29.29 12.21 -3.71
N ARG A 620 30.44 12.87 -3.57
CA ARG A 620 31.74 12.22 -3.37
C ARG A 620 32.25 12.24 -1.95
N ASN A 621 31.53 12.83 -1.00
CA ASN A 621 32.12 13.07 0.30
C ASN A 621 31.97 11.84 1.24
N PRO A 622 33.07 11.15 1.59
CA PRO A 622 33.01 10.01 2.50
C PRO A 622 32.80 10.43 3.97
N SER A 623 32.78 11.74 4.26
CA SER A 623 32.65 12.27 5.63
C SER A 623 31.26 12.85 5.95
N MET A 624 30.47 13.25 4.96
CA MET A 624 29.08 13.75 5.07
C MET A 624 28.52 13.96 3.66
N PRO A 625 27.29 13.53 3.30
CA PRO A 625 26.31 12.80 4.09
C PRO A 625 26.70 11.32 4.24
N GLN A 626 26.23 10.68 5.32
CA GLN A 626 26.45 9.24 5.58
C GLN A 626 25.87 8.32 4.49
N CYS A 627 25.18 8.88 3.48
CA CYS A 627 24.65 8.17 2.34
C CYS A 627 24.80 8.97 1.04
N PRO A 628 25.14 8.33 -0.09
CA PRO A 628 25.14 8.96 -1.41
C PRO A 628 23.76 9.55 -1.77
N ILE A 629 23.75 10.85 -2.06
CA ILE A 629 22.62 11.51 -2.71
C ILE A 629 22.84 11.42 -4.23
N GLU A 630 21.86 10.89 -4.95
CA GLU A 630 21.87 10.78 -6.40
C GLU A 630 20.76 11.65 -6.99
N LEU A 631 21.15 12.71 -7.69
CA LEU A 631 20.21 13.61 -8.36
C LEU A 631 20.27 13.41 -9.87
N CYS A 632 19.10 13.32 -10.51
CA CYS A 632 19.02 13.55 -11.95
C CYS A 632 18.82 15.04 -12.23
N GLY A 633 19.42 15.51 -13.31
CA GLY A 633 19.18 16.87 -13.78
C GLY A 633 19.43 17.05 -15.25
N TRP A 634 19.24 18.27 -15.72
CA TRP A 634 19.42 18.67 -17.11
C TRP A 634 20.33 19.88 -17.18
N ARG A 635 21.21 19.87 -18.16
CA ARG A 635 22.10 20.98 -18.45
C ARG A 635 21.49 21.79 -19.60
N GLY A 636 21.36 23.09 -19.41
CA GLY A 636 21.09 24.04 -20.49
C GLY A 636 22.38 24.60 -21.10
N LYS A 637 22.25 25.60 -21.97
CA LYS A 637 23.41 26.29 -22.57
C LYS A 637 24.30 26.93 -21.51
N THR A 638 23.68 27.63 -20.55
CA THR A 638 24.36 28.41 -19.49
C THR A 638 23.93 28.01 -18.08
N SER A 639 22.88 27.20 -17.96
CA SER A 639 22.27 26.80 -16.68
C SER A 639 22.30 25.29 -16.49
N ILE A 640 21.98 24.85 -15.28
CA ILE A 640 21.85 23.46 -14.88
C ILE A 640 20.65 23.35 -13.93
N ARG A 641 19.86 22.28 -14.03
CA ARG A 641 18.62 22.09 -13.25
C ARG A 641 18.56 20.69 -12.70
N ALA A 642 18.29 20.52 -11.41
CA ALA A 642 17.97 19.22 -10.83
C ALA A 642 16.46 18.92 -10.92
N PHE A 643 16.10 17.72 -11.37
CA PHE A 643 14.71 17.27 -11.50
C PHE A 643 14.24 16.50 -10.26
N VAL A 644 14.37 17.15 -9.11
CA VAL A 644 13.97 16.58 -7.82
C VAL A 644 12.58 17.11 -7.45
N PRO A 645 11.62 16.23 -7.11
CA PRO A 645 10.33 16.62 -6.55
C PRO A 645 10.48 17.54 -5.33
N ARG A 646 9.53 18.45 -5.13
CA ARG A 646 9.60 19.49 -4.09
C ARG A 646 9.88 18.93 -2.69
N ASN A 647 9.19 17.86 -2.28
CA ASN A 647 9.33 17.31 -0.93
C ASN A 647 10.64 16.52 -0.75
N GLU A 648 11.08 15.83 -1.81
CA GLU A 648 12.34 15.11 -1.83
C GLU A 648 13.53 16.08 -1.77
N ARG A 649 13.40 17.25 -2.42
CA ARG A 649 14.35 18.36 -2.31
C ARG A 649 14.48 18.88 -0.87
N LEU A 650 13.37 19.03 -0.13
CA LEU A 650 13.41 19.44 1.28
C LEU A 650 14.13 18.41 2.14
N HIS A 651 13.92 17.12 1.86
CA HIS A 651 14.62 16.03 2.53
C HIS A 651 16.13 16.08 2.26
N TYR A 652 16.55 16.18 1.00
CA TYR A 652 17.98 16.25 0.65
C TYR A 652 18.66 17.51 1.20
N LEU A 653 18.00 18.67 1.18
CA LEU A 653 18.52 19.90 1.79
C LEU A 653 18.79 19.71 3.29
N ARG A 654 17.89 19.02 4.00
CA ARG A 654 18.05 18.71 5.42
C ARG A 654 19.23 17.78 5.66
N MET A 655 19.41 16.76 4.83
CA MET A 655 20.56 15.84 4.93
C MET A 655 21.91 16.54 4.76
N VAL A 656 21.98 17.58 3.93
CA VAL A 656 23.21 18.39 3.75
C VAL A 656 23.31 19.55 4.75
N GLY A 657 22.51 19.52 5.83
CA GLY A 657 22.57 20.47 6.94
C GLY A 657 21.87 21.81 6.69
N VAL A 658 21.04 21.94 5.65
CA VAL A 658 20.26 23.15 5.36
C VAL A 658 18.85 22.98 5.91
N GLU A 659 18.49 23.74 6.95
CA GLU A 659 17.13 23.78 7.45
C GLU A 659 16.23 24.59 6.49
N VAL A 660 15.26 23.90 5.87
CA VAL A 660 14.27 24.53 4.98
C VAL A 660 12.89 24.38 5.57
N PHE A 661 12.28 25.50 5.94
CA PHE A 661 10.89 25.57 6.40
C PHE A 661 10.06 26.27 5.33
N GLN A 662 8.83 25.80 5.13
CA GLN A 662 7.88 26.51 4.28
C GLN A 662 7.47 27.77 5.05
N SER A 663 7.80 28.95 4.52
CA SER A 663 7.10 30.15 4.94
C SER A 663 5.64 29.99 4.49
N LYS A 664 4.69 30.14 5.41
CA LYS A 664 3.28 30.30 5.03
C LYS A 664 3.24 31.55 4.15
N GLN A 665 2.99 31.38 2.85
CA GLN A 665 2.86 32.48 1.91
C GLN A 665 1.91 33.54 2.48
N GLY A 666 2.42 34.77 2.65
CA GLY A 666 1.65 35.89 3.18
C GLY A 666 2.44 37.00 3.89
N LYS A 667 3.73 36.83 4.20
CA LYS A 667 4.61 37.95 4.61
C LYS A 667 5.97 37.78 3.95
N GLY A 668 6.40 38.82 3.23
CA GLY A 668 7.74 38.88 2.65
C GLY A 668 8.83 38.72 3.72
N PRO A 669 10.08 38.42 3.32
CA PRO A 669 11.17 38.27 4.26
C PRO A 669 11.41 39.62 4.97
N GLU A 670 11.28 39.65 6.31
CA GLU A 670 11.86 40.72 7.11
C GLU A 670 13.38 40.55 7.08
N PRO A 671 14.15 41.63 6.78
CA PRO A 671 15.60 41.52 6.69
C PRO A 671 16.19 41.30 8.08
N ALA A 672 16.99 40.25 8.22
CA ALA A 672 17.93 40.12 9.32
C ALA A 672 18.94 41.27 9.24
N VAL A 673 19.01 42.04 10.32
CA VAL A 673 19.99 43.11 10.53
C VAL A 673 21.36 42.45 10.73
N GLU A 674 22.31 42.74 9.84
CA GLU A 674 23.72 43.05 10.16
C GLU A 674 24.54 43.37 8.88
N GLY A 675 25.10 44.58 8.81
CA GLY A 675 26.47 44.85 8.35
C GLY A 675 26.83 44.90 6.85
N GLU A 676 26.73 46.11 6.28
CA GLU A 676 27.54 46.71 5.18
C GLU A 676 27.33 46.38 3.69
N PRO A 677 27.55 47.36 2.78
CA PRO A 677 26.74 47.54 1.58
C PRO A 677 27.51 47.29 0.27
N VAL A 678 26.88 46.65 -0.72
CA VAL A 678 27.34 46.77 -2.12
C VAL A 678 26.16 46.80 -3.11
N ALA A 679 26.02 47.98 -3.71
CA ALA A 679 25.45 48.37 -5.01
C ALA A 679 24.30 47.58 -5.67
N ALA A 680 23.19 48.29 -5.85
CA ALA A 680 22.06 47.96 -6.71
C ALA A 680 22.35 48.23 -8.20
N VAL A 681 21.84 47.37 -9.09
CA VAL A 681 21.52 47.65 -10.52
C VAL A 681 20.41 46.68 -11.00
N PRO A 682 19.64 46.97 -12.07
CA PRO A 682 18.19 47.09 -12.02
C PRO A 682 17.45 45.86 -12.56
N GLU A 683 16.17 45.78 -12.23
CA GLU A 683 15.19 44.89 -12.85
C GLU A 683 15.06 45.19 -14.34
N ASP A 684 15.23 44.15 -15.17
CA ASP A 684 14.72 44.15 -16.54
C ASP A 684 13.64 43.08 -16.65
N SER A 685 12.45 43.58 -16.95
CA SER A 685 11.19 42.88 -17.16
C SER A 685 11.24 42.13 -18.50
N GLY A 686 11.10 40.80 -18.46
CA GLY A 686 10.87 39.98 -19.64
C GLY A 686 9.90 38.85 -19.32
N GLU A 687 8.62 39.13 -19.53
CA GLU A 687 7.54 38.14 -19.51
C GLU A 687 7.80 37.07 -20.57
N MET A 688 7.70 35.80 -20.19
CA MET A 688 7.46 34.70 -21.12
C MET A 688 6.40 33.79 -20.50
N GLU A 689 5.25 33.80 -21.15
CA GLU A 689 4.07 33.00 -20.88
C GLU A 689 4.42 31.50 -20.85
N VAL A 690 3.94 30.79 -19.84
CA VAL A 690 3.85 29.33 -19.84
C VAL A 690 2.38 28.96 -19.73
N ASP A 691 1.94 28.30 -20.79
CA ASP A 691 0.62 27.77 -21.08
C ASP A 691 0.09 26.84 -19.97
N GLY A 692 -1.23 26.90 -19.78
CA GLY A 692 -1.96 26.39 -18.63
C GLY A 692 -2.12 24.87 -18.62
N GLY A 693 -1.93 24.28 -17.44
CA GLY A 693 -2.43 22.94 -17.11
C GLY A 693 -3.73 23.07 -16.33
N GLU A 694 -4.81 22.56 -16.92
CA GLU A 694 -6.17 22.54 -16.39
C GLU A 694 -6.25 21.76 -15.06
N GLU A 695 -6.80 22.40 -14.02
CA GLU A 695 -7.30 21.73 -12.82
C GLU A 695 -8.74 21.26 -13.06
N GLU A 696 -8.93 19.95 -13.26
CA GLU A 696 -10.24 19.31 -13.13
C GLU A 696 -10.68 19.34 -11.66
N LYS A 697 -11.59 20.26 -11.33
CA LYS A 697 -12.38 20.22 -10.09
C LYS A 697 -13.48 19.17 -10.22
N VAL A 698 -13.31 18.03 -9.55
CA VAL A 698 -14.41 17.10 -9.27
C VAL A 698 -15.13 17.58 -8.01
N ALA A 699 -16.29 18.20 -8.19
CA ALA A 699 -17.23 18.50 -7.12
C ALA A 699 -18.20 17.33 -6.96
N GLU A 700 -18.20 16.69 -5.80
CA GLU A 700 -19.26 15.77 -5.38
C GLU A 700 -20.44 16.59 -4.83
N THR A 701 -21.55 16.62 -5.55
CA THR A 701 -22.88 16.76 -4.97
C THR A 701 -23.83 15.89 -5.77
N ASP A 702 -24.43 14.89 -5.13
CA ASP A 702 -25.77 14.45 -5.52
C ASP A 702 -26.45 13.65 -4.41
N THR A 703 -27.65 14.11 -4.04
CA THR A 703 -28.79 13.28 -3.64
C THR A 703 -30.06 13.98 -4.14
N PRO A 704 -31.15 13.24 -4.41
CA PRO A 704 -31.70 13.16 -5.75
C PRO A 704 -33.08 13.79 -5.87
N SER A 705 -33.53 14.09 -7.09
CA SER A 705 -34.97 14.16 -7.35
C SER A 705 -35.34 13.82 -8.80
N HIS A 706 -36.41 13.04 -8.89
CA HIS A 706 -37.16 12.69 -10.09
C HIS A 706 -37.81 13.91 -10.75
N GLY A 707 -37.85 13.91 -12.08
CA GLY A 707 -39.10 14.05 -12.85
C GLY A 707 -39.44 15.42 -13.49
N GLY A 708 -39.74 15.38 -14.80
CA GLY A 708 -40.58 16.35 -15.54
C GLY A 708 -39.85 17.59 -16.05
N ALA A 709 -39.54 17.74 -17.34
CA ALA A 709 -40.43 18.10 -18.47
C ALA A 709 -40.88 19.57 -18.50
N ASP A 710 -40.60 20.19 -19.65
CA ASP A 710 -41.14 21.43 -20.26
C ASP A 710 -40.83 22.82 -19.67
N GLY A 711 -40.05 23.60 -20.45
CA GLY A 711 -40.60 24.69 -21.27
C GLY A 711 -40.85 26.08 -20.64
N GLY A 712 -40.11 27.08 -21.13
CA GLY A 712 -40.67 28.40 -21.46
C GLY A 712 -40.34 29.59 -20.55
N ASP A 713 -39.62 30.56 -21.13
CA ASP A 713 -39.66 32.03 -21.00
C ASP A 713 -40.71 32.62 -20.02
N GLY A 714 -40.48 33.62 -19.18
CA GLY A 714 -39.71 34.86 -19.33
C GLY A 714 -40.48 35.99 -18.61
N GLU A 715 -39.75 37.02 -18.19
CA GLU A 715 -40.21 38.39 -17.86
C GLU A 715 -40.94 38.75 -16.52
N LYS A 716 -40.26 39.69 -15.82
CA LYS A 716 -40.71 41.01 -15.32
C LYS A 716 -41.31 41.19 -13.91
N CYS A 717 -40.58 42.05 -13.18
CA CYS A 717 -41.01 43.21 -12.38
C CYS A 717 -41.88 43.03 -11.12
N SER A 718 -41.22 43.29 -9.98
CA SER A 718 -41.65 44.02 -8.75
C SER A 718 -42.75 45.09 -8.95
N PRO A 719 -43.53 45.53 -7.92
CA PRO A 719 -43.01 46.00 -6.62
C PRO A 719 -43.93 45.94 -5.35
N SER A 720 -43.40 46.54 -4.27
CA SER A 720 -44.05 47.29 -3.17
C SER A 720 -44.62 46.61 -1.91
N ALA A 721 -43.80 46.61 -0.85
CA ALA A 721 -43.95 47.35 0.42
C ALA A 721 -45.31 47.44 1.17
N GLY A 722 -45.38 46.69 2.30
CA GLY A 722 -45.80 47.10 3.66
C GLY A 722 -47.30 47.41 3.96
N PRO A 723 -47.73 47.56 5.24
CA PRO A 723 -46.99 47.40 6.51
C PRO A 723 -47.72 46.57 7.62
N HIS A 724 -46.94 46.25 8.68
CA HIS A 724 -47.37 45.88 10.05
C HIS A 724 -48.29 46.94 10.70
N PRO A 725 -49.13 46.62 11.73
CA PRO A 725 -48.74 46.33 13.13
C PRO A 725 -49.65 45.23 13.79
N GLY A 726 -49.48 44.72 15.01
CA GLY A 726 -48.60 44.99 16.14
C GLY A 726 -49.04 44.12 17.33
N THR A 727 -48.18 44.10 18.36
CA THR A 727 -48.48 43.96 19.80
C THR A 727 -49.08 42.68 20.39
N GLN A 728 -48.21 42.04 21.20
CA GLN A 728 -48.36 41.77 22.64
C GLN A 728 -49.19 40.57 23.15
N ASP A 729 -48.41 39.67 23.74
CA ASP A 729 -48.47 39.19 25.13
C ASP A 729 -49.55 38.21 25.61
N GLU A 730 -48.99 37.19 26.27
CA GLU A 730 -49.49 36.39 27.39
C GLU A 730 -50.73 35.48 27.18
N ALA A 731 -50.49 34.16 27.26
CA ALA A 731 -50.83 33.36 28.44
C ALA A 731 -50.76 31.83 28.17
N VAL A 732 -49.93 31.18 28.97
CA VAL A 732 -49.91 29.74 29.33
C VAL A 732 -51.16 29.48 30.24
N PRO A 733 -51.70 28.27 30.56
CA PRO A 733 -51.13 26.91 30.52
C PRO A 733 -52.00 25.77 29.95
N SER A 734 -51.34 24.70 29.51
CA SER A 734 -51.55 23.30 29.94
C SER A 734 -50.42 22.44 29.39
#